data_AF-A0A6J0BF11-F1
#
_entry.id   AF-A0A6J0BF11-F1
#
_cell.length_a   1.000
_cell.length_b   1.000
_cell.length_c   1.000
_cell.angle_alpha   90.00
_cell.angle_beta   90.00
_cell.angle_gamma   90.00
#
_symmetry.space_group_name_H-M   'P 1'
#
loop_
_entity.id
_entity.type
_entity.pdbx_description
1 polymer ?
#
loop_
_entity_poly.entity_id
_entity_poly.type
_entity_poly.pdbx_seq_one_letter_code
_entity_poly.pdbx_strand_id
1 'polypeptide(L)'
;MASPAEEAMESRGNNEEDLKIFETLCISSPQKMQESDDAMTHDVTTTLRSELAALEYKRDRLMTDLQEMKSAVRSRDQRVVELQVEADQLREQAARQNAVISSLKKRIQELEERERTLYASQGRSEITIQSLQRDSKYHEDKVREYEKKIRQLEHNINEEIQLKERARLNLQDFVRRLAHSLGVEYCDSSHHSPDVVIHKAEELVQEVNRLRSKSTNAESHLNSIESELRSCRDALDRANVDKDQVQRQAASQLLDLERLRQEKECAEMQLRVAERDLNDLRDKLVNANRNITSATGNISNQESLICQLREDLKLREEKCQRVQNELRHLLESMAILVSNPNRFVETHENAIKDRIREILTENKDQQLKIQALRDKLSVAHDTANRQTEMTESTMMQVRSLEEERAALENKIHKLESELTSCELSRESLRRDKQTFMDFLDRLGKAMQMDEISQEIGIDLHTESLLVRAEQLAKLECDKMVDKTSVVYQLQRRIRTLREQLQRRDLHLDLLRRKLSLQEDSVRMKNMLQSEKDEANLRVKKLMKQIDRLQIQLTEEKSRNREISGQLTEAADYKIAALERSRKIEELQKRLVESEMLRTRYNRKLTMLKDQMRTVTETGEQERSINDHSLQLLRDELAQVKQNLAEVTRRESQLQSFRVSVAKLLSEPICTPDYEIISRLQKMVSAHRDFTMLSRRYDEPLEASPSRCTSIHPVHPVHPPISPGSRCTRYDDSGYTDPPDLHDIDDDYSKRPIRSSLLP
;
A
#
# COMPACT_ATOMS: atom_id res chain seq x y z
N MET A 1 -44.36 -7.23 2.04
CA MET A 1 -45.30 -7.68 1.02
C MET A 1 -44.64 -8.79 0.22
N ALA A 2 -45.35 -9.92 0.11
CA ALA A 2 -45.16 -11.05 -0.82
C ALA A 2 -43.79 -11.75 -0.87
N SER A 3 -43.73 -12.93 -0.24
CA SER A 3 -42.89 -14.07 -0.68
C SER A 3 -43.21 -14.47 -2.12
N PRO A 4 -42.32 -15.24 -2.74
CA PRO A 4 -42.77 -16.52 -3.29
C PRO A 4 -41.91 -17.69 -2.81
N ALA A 5 -42.62 -18.74 -2.46
CA ALA A 5 -42.13 -20.10 -2.35
C ALA A 5 -42.13 -20.72 -3.76
N GLU A 6 -41.05 -21.37 -4.15
CA GLU A 6 -41.01 -22.29 -5.29
C GLU A 6 -40.42 -23.62 -4.84
N GLU A 7 -41.35 -24.56 -4.63
CA GLU A 7 -41.34 -25.96 -5.06
C GLU A 7 -40.00 -26.72 -5.03
N ALA A 8 -39.74 -27.38 -3.91
CA ALA A 8 -38.90 -28.58 -3.88
C ALA A 8 -39.72 -29.79 -4.36
N MET A 9 -39.52 -30.21 -5.61
CA MET A 9 -39.95 -31.55 -6.05
C MET A 9 -38.98 -32.60 -5.50
N GLU A 10 -39.50 -33.44 -4.59
CA GLU A 10 -38.88 -34.68 -4.16
C GLU A 10 -38.66 -35.62 -5.35
N SER A 11 -37.40 -35.88 -5.72
CA SER A 11 -37.04 -37.00 -6.59
C SER A 11 -37.09 -38.31 -5.78
N ARG A 12 -38.29 -38.80 -5.50
CA ARG A 12 -38.54 -40.18 -5.08
C ARG A 12 -38.99 -40.98 -6.30
N GLY A 13 -38.10 -41.78 -6.85
CA GLY A 13 -38.47 -42.75 -7.87
C GLY A 13 -37.31 -43.10 -8.80
N ASN A 14 -36.48 -44.05 -8.39
CA ASN A 14 -35.88 -45.00 -9.33
C ASN A 14 -35.39 -46.29 -8.64
N ASN A 15 -36.03 -46.70 -7.55
CA ASN A 15 -35.67 -47.95 -6.87
C ASN A 15 -36.38 -49.19 -7.45
N GLU A 16 -37.22 -49.06 -8.48
CA GLU A 16 -37.96 -50.20 -9.06
C GLU A 16 -37.34 -50.70 -10.37
N GLU A 17 -36.67 -49.83 -11.14
CA GLU A 17 -35.93 -50.23 -12.35
C GLU A 17 -34.55 -50.83 -12.02
N ASP A 18 -33.87 -50.33 -10.99
CA ASP A 18 -32.59 -50.89 -10.53
C ASP A 18 -32.74 -52.27 -9.87
N LEU A 19 -33.88 -52.53 -9.22
CA LEU A 19 -34.23 -53.86 -8.69
C LEU A 19 -34.59 -54.86 -9.82
N LYS A 20 -35.20 -54.40 -10.92
CA LYS A 20 -35.47 -55.25 -12.10
C LYS A 20 -34.19 -55.63 -12.86
N ILE A 21 -33.17 -54.77 -12.89
CA ILE A 21 -31.87 -55.10 -13.49
C ILE A 21 -31.14 -56.14 -12.62
N PHE A 22 -31.24 -56.04 -11.30
CA PHE A 22 -30.67 -57.03 -10.37
C PHE A 22 -31.36 -58.41 -10.48
N GLU A 23 -32.68 -58.44 -10.69
CA GLU A 23 -33.45 -59.68 -10.90
C GLU A 23 -33.15 -60.35 -12.26
N THR A 24 -32.82 -59.56 -13.28
CA THR A 24 -32.49 -60.07 -14.63
C THR A 24 -31.07 -60.66 -14.71
N LEU A 25 -30.16 -60.25 -13.83
CA LEU A 25 -28.78 -60.76 -13.78
C LEU A 25 -28.58 -61.99 -12.87
N CYS A 26 -29.62 -62.43 -12.14
CA CYS A 26 -29.51 -63.53 -11.17
C CYS A 26 -30.17 -64.85 -11.61
N ILE A 27 -30.48 -65.05 -12.89
CA ILE A 27 -30.98 -66.34 -13.41
C ILE A 27 -30.01 -66.88 -14.46
N SER A 28 -28.98 -67.58 -13.99
CA SER A 28 -28.30 -68.65 -14.72
C SER A 28 -27.61 -69.54 -13.70
N SER A 29 -28.37 -70.53 -13.23
CA SER A 29 -27.81 -71.71 -12.57
C SER A 29 -27.11 -72.58 -13.61
N PRO A 30 -25.88 -73.08 -13.37
CA PRO A 30 -25.41 -74.30 -13.98
C PRO A 30 -25.51 -75.43 -12.95
N GLN A 31 -26.21 -76.46 -13.38
CA GLN A 31 -26.27 -77.77 -12.76
C GLN A 31 -24.88 -78.34 -12.47
N LYS A 32 -24.83 -79.08 -11.35
CA LYS A 32 -23.91 -80.16 -11.01
C LYS A 32 -23.21 -80.80 -12.22
N MET A 33 -21.89 -80.73 -12.25
CA MET A 33 -21.05 -81.84 -12.71
C MET A 33 -20.01 -82.15 -11.62
N GLN A 34 -19.81 -83.44 -11.45
CA GLN A 34 -19.20 -84.10 -10.31
C GLN A 34 -17.74 -84.42 -10.62
N GLU A 35 -16.89 -84.27 -9.60
CA GLU A 35 -15.62 -84.96 -9.34
C GLU A 35 -14.68 -85.22 -10.54
N SER A 36 -13.68 -84.34 -10.71
CA SER A 36 -12.29 -84.65 -11.11
C SER A 36 -11.61 -83.36 -11.58
N ASP A 37 -11.14 -82.50 -10.66
CA ASP A 37 -9.95 -81.65 -10.84
C ASP A 37 -9.88 -80.59 -9.72
N ASP A 38 -9.43 -81.01 -8.54
CA ASP A 38 -9.17 -80.15 -7.37
C ASP A 38 -7.96 -79.20 -7.56
N ALA A 39 -7.26 -79.26 -8.70
CA ALA A 39 -6.15 -78.35 -9.03
C ALA A 39 -6.55 -77.20 -9.98
N MET A 40 -7.33 -77.49 -11.03
CA MET A 40 -7.75 -76.50 -12.03
C MET A 40 -8.85 -75.56 -11.51
N THR A 41 -9.74 -76.08 -10.66
CA THR A 41 -10.77 -75.29 -9.97
C THR A 41 -10.17 -74.33 -8.95
N HIS A 42 -9.08 -74.70 -8.27
CA HIS A 42 -8.39 -73.82 -7.34
C HIS A 42 -7.77 -72.62 -8.06
N ASP A 43 -7.19 -72.82 -9.25
CA ASP A 43 -6.54 -71.75 -10.02
C ASP A 43 -7.55 -70.74 -10.60
N VAL A 44 -8.69 -71.23 -11.11
CA VAL A 44 -9.82 -70.38 -11.55
C VAL A 44 -10.44 -69.64 -10.36
N THR A 45 -10.61 -70.32 -9.22
CA THR A 45 -11.14 -69.68 -8.00
C THR A 45 -10.16 -68.63 -7.44
N THR A 46 -8.86 -68.86 -7.55
CA THR A 46 -7.82 -67.92 -7.11
C THR A 46 -7.74 -66.71 -8.04
N THR A 47 -7.85 -66.93 -9.36
CA THR A 47 -7.94 -65.86 -10.36
C THR A 47 -9.18 -65.00 -10.13
N LEU A 48 -10.36 -65.60 -9.96
CA LEU A 48 -11.59 -64.88 -9.64
C LEU A 48 -11.52 -64.15 -8.29
N ARG A 49 -10.85 -64.72 -7.28
CA ARG A 49 -10.60 -64.02 -5.99
C ARG A 49 -9.66 -62.83 -6.17
N SER A 50 -8.64 -62.96 -7.02
CA SER A 50 -7.71 -61.86 -7.31
C SER A 50 -8.38 -60.74 -8.11
N GLU A 51 -9.23 -61.09 -9.07
CA GLU A 51 -10.04 -60.13 -9.84
C GLU A 51 -11.08 -59.46 -8.95
N LEU A 52 -11.73 -60.21 -8.06
CA LEU A 52 -12.68 -59.66 -7.09
C LEU A 52 -11.97 -58.71 -6.10
N ALA A 53 -10.78 -59.07 -5.59
CA ALA A 53 -9.98 -58.19 -4.76
C ALA A 53 -9.50 -56.94 -5.51
N ALA A 54 -9.14 -57.05 -6.80
CA ALA A 54 -8.77 -55.91 -7.63
C ALA A 54 -9.97 -54.98 -7.89
N LEU A 55 -11.16 -55.55 -8.10
CA LEU A 55 -12.41 -54.80 -8.24
C LEU A 55 -12.84 -54.15 -6.92
N GLU A 56 -12.66 -54.81 -5.78
CA GLU A 56 -12.89 -54.25 -4.44
C GLU A 56 -11.93 -53.08 -4.16
N TYR A 57 -10.64 -53.24 -4.46
CA TYR A 57 -9.67 -52.15 -4.36
C TYR A 57 -10.04 -50.98 -5.27
N LYS A 58 -10.47 -51.26 -6.52
CA LYS A 58 -10.91 -50.22 -7.45
C LYS A 58 -12.17 -49.52 -6.96
N ARG A 59 -13.13 -50.25 -6.39
CA ARG A 59 -14.32 -49.69 -5.75
C ARG A 59 -13.94 -48.80 -4.58
N ASP A 60 -13.08 -49.26 -3.69
CA ASP A 60 -12.68 -48.50 -2.49
C ASP A 60 -11.88 -47.26 -2.86
N ARG A 61 -11.05 -47.34 -3.89
CA ARG A 61 -10.36 -46.19 -4.46
C ARG A 61 -11.33 -45.20 -5.08
N LEU A 62 -12.25 -45.65 -5.93
CA LEU A 62 -13.27 -44.79 -6.53
C LEU A 62 -14.21 -44.17 -5.48
N MET A 63 -14.54 -44.90 -4.42
CA MET A 63 -15.30 -44.38 -3.28
C MET A 63 -14.54 -43.29 -2.52
N THR A 64 -13.22 -43.47 -2.36
CA THR A 64 -12.34 -42.46 -1.77
C THR A 64 -12.28 -41.22 -2.65
N ASP A 65 -12.00 -41.38 -3.94
CA ASP A 65 -11.95 -40.30 -4.93
C ASP A 65 -13.29 -39.55 -5.01
N LEU A 66 -14.41 -40.27 -4.93
CA LEU A 66 -15.76 -39.69 -4.91
C LEU A 66 -16.03 -38.90 -3.62
N GLN A 67 -15.52 -39.37 -2.48
CA GLN A 67 -15.63 -38.65 -1.21
C GLN A 67 -14.77 -37.37 -1.20
N GLU A 68 -13.58 -37.43 -1.78
CA GLU A 68 -12.71 -36.26 -2.01
C GLU A 68 -13.35 -35.27 -2.98
N MET A 69 -13.96 -35.74 -4.06
CA MET A 69 -14.71 -34.86 -4.97
C MET A 69 -15.92 -34.22 -4.29
N LYS A 70 -16.65 -34.95 -3.45
CA LYS A 70 -17.75 -34.38 -2.65
C LYS A 70 -17.28 -33.36 -1.62
N SER A 71 -16.10 -33.52 -1.03
CA SER A 71 -15.54 -32.51 -0.11
C SER A 71 -15.07 -31.27 -0.87
N ALA A 72 -14.45 -31.46 -2.04
CA ALA A 72 -14.03 -30.38 -2.93
C ALA A 72 -15.23 -29.57 -3.45
N VAL A 73 -16.33 -30.23 -3.85
CA VAL A 73 -17.57 -29.56 -4.27
C VAL A 73 -18.16 -28.75 -3.11
N ARG A 74 -18.28 -29.33 -1.91
CA ARG A 74 -18.76 -28.60 -0.72
C ARG A 74 -17.92 -27.37 -0.39
N SER A 75 -16.59 -27.48 -0.54
CA SER A 75 -15.69 -26.33 -0.35
C SER A 75 -15.90 -25.25 -1.42
N ARG A 76 -16.15 -25.64 -2.67
CA ARG A 76 -16.47 -24.69 -3.75
C ARG A 76 -17.81 -24.03 -3.53
N ASP A 77 -18.84 -24.77 -3.12
CA ASP A 77 -20.16 -24.23 -2.80
C ASP A 77 -20.08 -23.23 -1.64
N GLN A 78 -19.33 -23.56 -0.59
CA GLN A 78 -19.05 -22.63 0.51
C GLN A 78 -18.38 -21.35 0.01
N ARG A 79 -17.41 -21.47 -0.90
CA ARG A 79 -16.74 -20.32 -1.50
C ARG A 79 -17.66 -19.48 -2.37
N VAL A 80 -18.60 -20.10 -3.10
CA VAL A 80 -19.62 -19.40 -3.88
C VAL A 80 -20.54 -18.60 -2.97
N VAL A 81 -20.98 -19.17 -1.85
CA VAL A 81 -21.81 -18.46 -0.85
C VAL A 81 -21.05 -17.27 -0.26
N GLU A 82 -19.77 -17.42 0.09
CA GLU A 82 -18.94 -16.31 0.57
C GLU A 82 -18.83 -15.18 -0.46
N LEU A 83 -18.56 -15.52 -1.72
CA LEU A 83 -18.47 -14.54 -2.80
C LEU A 83 -19.82 -13.85 -3.07
N GLN A 84 -20.93 -14.56 -2.90
CA GLN A 84 -22.27 -13.99 -3.02
C GLN A 84 -22.53 -12.97 -1.89
N VAL A 85 -22.16 -13.28 -0.65
CA VAL A 85 -22.28 -12.36 0.49
C VAL A 85 -21.41 -11.12 0.26
N GLU A 86 -20.19 -11.28 -0.23
CA GLU A 86 -19.30 -10.16 -0.57
C GLU A 86 -19.89 -9.28 -1.69
N ALA A 87 -20.46 -9.90 -2.74
CA ALA A 87 -21.14 -9.17 -3.81
C ALA A 87 -22.37 -8.39 -3.31
N ASP A 88 -23.14 -8.97 -2.40
CA ASP A 88 -24.31 -8.32 -1.80
C ASP A 88 -23.90 -7.13 -0.91
N GLN A 89 -22.82 -7.27 -0.12
CA GLN A 89 -22.24 -6.16 0.65
C GLN A 89 -21.74 -5.02 -0.24
N LEU A 90 -21.09 -5.34 -1.37
CA LEU A 90 -20.64 -4.33 -2.33
C LEU A 90 -21.83 -3.62 -3.00
N ARG A 91 -22.91 -4.33 -3.34
CA ARG A 91 -24.14 -3.71 -3.85
C ARG A 91 -24.79 -2.79 -2.81
N GLU A 92 -24.84 -3.22 -1.56
CA GLU A 92 -25.38 -2.39 -0.47
C GLU A 92 -24.54 -1.13 -0.26
N GLN A 93 -23.21 -1.26 -0.28
CA GLN A 93 -22.30 -0.11 -0.17
C GLN A 93 -22.48 0.86 -1.34
N ALA A 94 -22.63 0.36 -2.56
CA ALA A 94 -22.91 1.18 -3.74
C ALA A 94 -24.28 1.89 -3.64
N ALA A 95 -25.31 1.22 -3.14
CA ALA A 95 -26.62 1.83 -2.91
C ALA A 95 -26.56 2.96 -1.87
N ARG A 96 -25.83 2.75 -0.76
CA ARG A 96 -25.60 3.77 0.27
C ARG A 96 -24.83 4.97 -0.29
N GLN A 97 -23.78 4.74 -1.07
CA GLN A 97 -23.03 5.82 -1.73
C GLN A 97 -23.92 6.61 -2.71
N ASN A 98 -24.74 5.94 -3.51
CA ASN A 98 -25.67 6.59 -4.42
C ASN A 98 -26.74 7.41 -3.69
N ALA A 99 -27.24 6.94 -2.54
CA ALA A 99 -28.17 7.71 -1.72
C ALA A 99 -27.54 9.01 -1.18
N VAL A 100 -26.27 8.95 -0.74
CA VAL A 100 -25.52 10.14 -0.31
C VAL A 100 -25.29 11.11 -1.48
N ILE A 101 -24.92 10.59 -2.66
CA ILE A 101 -24.73 11.43 -3.85
C ILE A 101 -26.05 12.14 -4.23
N SER A 102 -27.18 11.44 -4.19
CA SER A 102 -28.48 12.04 -4.46
C SER A 102 -28.87 13.08 -3.42
N SER A 103 -28.58 12.86 -2.13
CA SER A 103 -28.88 13.86 -1.09
C SER A 103 -28.02 15.11 -1.24
N LEU A 104 -26.74 14.96 -1.57
CA LEU A 104 -25.83 16.08 -1.84
C LEU A 104 -26.25 16.86 -3.09
N LYS A 105 -26.65 16.18 -4.17
CA LYS A 105 -27.20 16.84 -5.37
C LYS A 105 -28.46 17.65 -5.06
N LYS A 106 -29.39 17.07 -4.29
CA LYS A 106 -30.60 17.78 -3.85
C LYS A 106 -30.24 19.01 -3.01
N ARG A 107 -29.26 18.88 -2.11
CA ARG A 107 -28.81 19.99 -1.27
C ARG A 107 -28.18 21.12 -2.09
N ILE A 108 -27.40 20.81 -3.11
CA ILE A 108 -26.84 21.80 -4.03
C ILE A 108 -27.96 22.54 -4.77
N GLN A 109 -28.94 21.81 -5.31
CA GLN A 109 -30.08 22.41 -6.01
C GLN A 109 -30.90 23.34 -5.09
N GLU A 110 -31.15 22.93 -3.84
CA GLU A 110 -31.82 23.76 -2.84
C GLU A 110 -31.02 25.03 -2.48
N LEU A 111 -29.69 24.99 -2.53
CA LEU A 111 -28.84 26.15 -2.28
C LEU A 111 -28.83 27.10 -3.49
N GLU A 112 -28.73 26.57 -4.69
CA GLU A 112 -28.82 27.35 -5.95
C GLU A 112 -30.19 28.03 -6.10
N GLU A 113 -31.26 27.38 -5.65
CA GLU A 113 -32.61 27.95 -5.67
C GLU A 113 -32.79 29.03 -4.60
N ARG A 114 -32.24 28.84 -3.40
CA ARG A 114 -32.19 29.89 -2.37
C ARG A 114 -31.42 31.12 -2.86
N GLU A 115 -30.28 30.92 -3.52
CA GLU A 115 -29.46 32.02 -4.07
C GLU A 115 -30.23 32.81 -5.12
N ARG A 116 -30.89 32.14 -6.09
CA ARG A 116 -31.76 32.80 -7.07
C ARG A 116 -32.89 33.59 -6.41
N THR A 117 -33.49 33.06 -5.34
CA THR A 117 -34.56 33.75 -4.60
C THR A 117 -34.05 35.00 -3.88
N LEU A 118 -32.83 34.95 -3.33
CA LEU A 118 -32.19 36.11 -2.69
C LEU A 118 -31.88 37.22 -3.71
N TYR A 119 -31.32 36.88 -4.88
CA TYR A 119 -31.09 37.86 -5.94
C TYR A 119 -32.39 38.52 -6.42
N ALA A 120 -33.46 37.74 -6.60
CA ALA A 120 -34.76 38.28 -6.96
C ALA A 120 -35.35 39.19 -5.87
N SER A 121 -35.13 38.85 -4.59
CA SER A 121 -35.54 39.68 -3.46
C SER A 121 -34.76 40.99 -3.40
N GLN A 122 -33.44 40.92 -3.57
CA GLN A 122 -32.55 42.08 -3.59
C GLN A 122 -32.92 43.06 -4.71
N GLY A 123 -33.19 42.57 -5.93
CA GLY A 123 -33.64 43.42 -7.04
C GLY A 123 -34.95 44.16 -6.73
N ARG A 124 -35.90 43.51 -6.05
CA ARG A 124 -37.16 44.17 -5.61
C ARG A 124 -36.93 45.21 -4.53
N SER A 125 -36.05 44.94 -3.57
CA SER A 125 -35.67 45.90 -2.53
C SER A 125 -34.99 47.12 -3.13
N GLU A 126 -34.13 46.93 -4.13
CA GLU A 126 -33.43 48.01 -4.83
C GLU A 126 -34.39 48.93 -5.60
N ILE A 127 -35.39 48.37 -6.28
CA ILE A 127 -36.45 49.14 -6.94
C ILE A 127 -37.26 49.96 -5.92
N THR A 128 -37.61 49.35 -4.78
CA THR A 128 -38.34 50.04 -3.70
C THR A 128 -37.52 51.21 -3.15
N ILE A 129 -36.22 51.02 -2.90
CA ILE A 129 -35.32 52.07 -2.43
C ILE A 129 -35.24 53.22 -3.45
N GLN A 130 -35.08 52.92 -4.73
CA GLN A 130 -35.06 53.94 -5.78
C GLN A 130 -36.38 54.72 -5.86
N SER A 131 -37.52 54.07 -5.63
CA SER A 131 -38.82 54.76 -5.58
C SER A 131 -38.93 55.70 -4.38
N LEU A 132 -38.56 55.22 -3.19
CA LEU A 132 -38.57 56.02 -1.96
C LEU A 132 -37.62 57.22 -2.04
N GLN A 133 -36.46 57.07 -2.69
CA GLN A 133 -35.54 58.18 -2.93
C GLN A 133 -36.14 59.25 -3.86
N ARG A 134 -36.90 58.86 -4.90
CA ARG A 134 -37.62 59.80 -5.77
C ARG A 134 -38.72 60.54 -5.01
N ASP A 135 -39.48 59.83 -4.19
CA ASP A 135 -40.57 60.41 -3.40
C ASP A 135 -40.04 61.37 -2.32
N SER A 136 -38.93 61.01 -1.66
CA SER A 136 -38.24 61.89 -0.70
C SER A 136 -37.83 63.22 -1.35
N LYS A 137 -37.22 63.16 -2.54
CA LYS A 137 -36.80 64.35 -3.29
C LYS A 137 -38.00 65.23 -3.69
N TYR A 138 -39.10 64.61 -4.12
CA TYR A 138 -40.33 65.33 -4.45
C TYR A 138 -40.93 66.06 -3.24
N HIS A 139 -40.95 65.42 -2.07
CA HIS A 139 -41.44 66.04 -0.85
C HIS A 139 -40.54 67.19 -0.36
N GLU A 140 -39.21 67.05 -0.48
CA GLU A 140 -38.27 68.14 -0.19
C GLU A 140 -38.49 69.38 -1.07
N ASP A 141 -38.75 69.18 -2.36
CA ASP A 141 -39.07 70.28 -3.29
C ASP A 141 -40.41 70.96 -2.91
N LYS A 142 -41.42 70.19 -2.49
CA LYS A 142 -42.72 70.71 -2.04
C LYS A 142 -42.62 71.50 -0.73
N VAL A 143 -41.81 71.05 0.22
CA VAL A 143 -41.55 71.78 1.47
C VAL A 143 -40.94 73.16 1.16
N ARG A 144 -39.93 73.21 0.27
CA ARG A 144 -39.33 74.48 -0.17
C ARG A 144 -40.31 75.43 -0.85
N GLU A 145 -41.30 74.90 -1.58
CA GLU A 145 -42.37 75.71 -2.20
C GLU A 145 -43.31 76.32 -1.15
N TYR A 146 -43.75 75.52 -0.17
CA TYR A 146 -44.64 75.99 0.90
C TYR A 146 -43.98 77.01 1.82
N GLU A 147 -42.70 76.86 2.14
CA GLU A 147 -41.93 77.85 2.91
C GLU A 147 -41.83 79.22 2.23
N LYS A 148 -41.84 79.28 0.89
CA LYS A 148 -41.92 80.55 0.16
C LYS A 148 -43.30 81.17 0.25
N LYS A 149 -44.35 80.35 0.21
CA LYS A 149 -45.74 80.80 0.25
C LYS A 149 -46.14 81.35 1.63
N ILE A 150 -45.63 80.74 2.70
CA ILE A 150 -45.83 81.21 4.08
C ILE A 150 -45.21 82.60 4.28
N ARG A 151 -43.95 82.79 3.88
CA ARG A 151 -43.26 84.10 3.97
C ARG A 151 -43.98 85.22 3.23
N GLN A 152 -44.63 84.91 2.10
CA GLN A 152 -45.42 85.89 1.35
C GLN A 152 -46.71 86.29 2.09
N LEU A 153 -47.40 85.33 2.72
CA LEU A 153 -48.62 85.60 3.46
C LEU A 153 -48.36 86.42 4.74
N GLU A 154 -47.23 86.17 5.42
CA GLU A 154 -46.80 86.96 6.57
C GLU A 154 -46.53 88.43 6.21
N HIS A 155 -46.02 88.71 5.01
CA HIS A 155 -45.82 90.08 4.54
C HIS A 155 -47.15 90.81 4.31
N ASN A 156 -48.11 90.15 3.65
CA ASN A 156 -49.41 90.73 3.32
C ASN A 156 -50.26 91.03 4.59
N ILE A 157 -50.18 90.18 5.62
CA ILE A 157 -50.90 90.40 6.88
C ILE A 157 -50.39 91.64 7.61
N ASN A 158 -49.08 91.92 7.56
CA ASN A 158 -48.49 93.09 8.20
C ASN A 158 -48.91 94.42 7.53
N GLU A 159 -49.12 94.44 6.22
CA GLU A 159 -49.64 95.62 5.51
C GLU A 159 -51.10 95.94 5.88
N GLU A 160 -51.95 94.91 5.95
CA GLU A 160 -53.37 95.07 6.30
C GLU A 160 -53.59 95.59 7.73
N ILE A 161 -52.75 95.15 8.68
CA ILE A 161 -52.81 95.63 10.07
C ILE A 161 -52.52 97.14 10.15
N GLN A 162 -51.63 97.67 9.31
CA GLN A 162 -51.32 99.11 9.28
C GLN A 162 -52.43 99.98 8.67
N LEU A 163 -53.20 99.43 7.73
CA LEU A 163 -54.34 100.12 7.11
C LEU A 163 -55.54 100.22 8.06
N LYS A 164 -55.80 99.15 8.83
CA LYS A 164 -56.89 99.09 9.81
C LYS A 164 -56.76 100.13 10.93
N GLU A 165 -55.54 100.41 11.40
CA GLU A 165 -55.31 101.35 12.49
C GLU A 165 -55.46 102.82 12.09
N ARG A 166 -55.24 103.15 10.81
CA ARG A 166 -55.50 104.48 10.25
C ARG A 166 -56.99 104.79 10.14
N ALA A 167 -57.82 103.79 9.84
CA ALA A 167 -59.28 103.96 9.72
C ALA A 167 -59.96 104.18 11.08
N ARG A 168 -59.44 103.56 12.15
CA ARG A 168 -59.97 103.67 13.53
C ARG A 168 -59.91 105.09 14.10
N LEU A 169 -58.84 105.84 13.77
CA LEU A 169 -58.62 107.20 14.27
C LEU A 169 -59.58 108.24 13.65
N ASN A 170 -60.03 108.02 12.41
CA ASN A 170 -60.91 108.95 11.69
C ASN A 170 -62.37 108.90 12.17
N LEU A 171 -62.83 107.75 12.67
CA LEU A 171 -64.21 107.55 13.13
C LEU A 171 -64.49 108.22 14.49
N GLN A 172 -63.47 108.34 15.36
CA GLN A 172 -63.57 108.98 16.68
C GLN A 172 -63.79 110.50 16.62
N ASP A 173 -63.46 111.16 15.50
CA ASP A 173 -63.54 112.61 15.35
C ASP A 173 -64.91 113.09 14.81
N PHE A 174 -65.62 112.21 14.10
CA PHE A 174 -66.94 112.46 13.53
C PHE A 174 -68.06 112.42 14.59
N VAL A 175 -68.02 111.44 15.48
CA VAL A 175 -68.99 111.24 16.58
C VAL A 175 -69.07 112.47 17.51
N ARG A 176 -67.96 113.19 17.67
CA ARG A 176 -67.87 114.37 18.53
C ARG A 176 -68.66 115.59 18.01
N ARG A 177 -68.88 115.70 16.70
CA ARG A 177 -69.54 116.88 16.07
C ARG A 177 -71.07 116.74 16.00
N LEU A 178 -71.57 115.50 15.94
CA LEU A 178 -73.00 115.20 15.78
C LEU A 178 -73.79 115.36 17.08
N ALA A 179 -73.19 115.02 18.23
CA ALA A 179 -73.80 115.20 19.55
C ALA A 179 -74.09 116.67 19.91
N HIS A 180 -73.31 117.61 19.37
CA HIS A 180 -73.48 119.04 19.59
C HIS A 180 -74.70 119.64 18.85
N SER A 181 -75.12 119.04 17.73
CA SER A 181 -76.15 119.60 16.86
C SER A 181 -77.58 119.15 17.21
N LEU A 182 -77.71 118.11 18.06
CA LEU A 182 -78.97 117.43 18.36
C LEU A 182 -79.51 117.72 19.79
N GLY A 183 -78.97 118.76 20.44
CA GLY A 183 -79.55 119.36 21.66
C GLY A 183 -79.59 118.47 22.90
N VAL A 184 -78.68 117.49 23.01
CA VAL A 184 -78.66 116.55 24.14
C VAL A 184 -77.83 117.12 25.29
N GLU A 185 -78.51 117.44 26.40
CA GLU A 185 -77.90 118.02 27.60
C GLU A 185 -76.93 117.06 28.30
N TYR A 186 -75.83 117.63 28.78
CA TYR A 186 -74.69 116.96 29.38
C TYR A 186 -74.99 116.54 30.83
N CYS A 187 -74.98 115.25 31.14
CA CYS A 187 -75.02 114.74 32.51
C CYS A 187 -73.71 114.00 32.84
N ASP A 188 -72.94 114.56 33.79
CA ASP A 188 -71.64 114.07 34.25
C ASP A 188 -71.79 112.70 34.94
N SER A 189 -71.73 111.62 34.17
CA SER A 189 -71.16 110.32 34.57
C SER A 189 -71.42 109.15 33.60
N SER A 190 -71.70 109.37 32.30
CA SER A 190 -71.47 108.33 31.27
C SER A 190 -71.48 108.88 29.85
N HIS A 191 -70.57 108.37 29.02
CA HIS A 191 -70.28 108.82 27.65
C HIS A 191 -71.49 108.79 26.72
N HIS A 192 -71.71 109.88 25.96
CA HIS A 192 -72.74 109.96 24.92
C HIS A 192 -72.27 109.19 23.68
N SER A 193 -72.69 107.92 23.59
CA SER A 193 -72.55 107.08 22.40
C SER A 193 -73.49 107.57 21.29
N PRO A 194 -73.11 107.46 20.00
CA PRO A 194 -74.00 107.71 18.85
C PRO A 194 -75.41 107.14 19.04
N ASP A 195 -75.52 106.03 19.76
CA ASP A 195 -76.75 105.29 20.01
C ASP A 195 -77.89 106.08 20.66
N VAL A 196 -77.64 107.06 21.54
CA VAL A 196 -78.73 107.72 22.30
C VAL A 196 -79.56 108.65 21.42
N VAL A 197 -78.88 109.30 20.47
CA VAL A 197 -79.48 110.33 19.61
C VAL A 197 -80.02 109.72 18.32
N ILE A 198 -79.42 108.60 17.91
CA ILE A 198 -79.94 107.82 16.81
C ILE A 198 -81.12 106.93 17.33
N HIS A 199 -81.10 106.36 18.54
CA HIS A 199 -82.17 105.52 19.14
C HIS A 199 -83.57 106.08 19.00
N LYS A 200 -83.77 107.39 19.22
CA LYS A 200 -85.14 107.94 19.23
C LYS A 200 -85.75 108.03 17.84
N ALA A 201 -84.92 108.25 16.82
CA ALA A 201 -85.32 108.29 15.42
C ALA A 201 -85.21 106.89 14.76
N GLU A 202 -84.35 106.03 15.29
CA GLU A 202 -84.15 104.65 14.88
C GLU A 202 -85.18 103.67 15.45
N GLU A 203 -85.67 103.78 16.69
CA GLU A 203 -86.61 102.82 17.29
C GLU A 203 -87.81 102.52 16.38
N LEU A 204 -88.33 103.57 15.71
CA LEU A 204 -89.54 103.48 14.89
C LEU A 204 -89.30 102.98 13.46
N VAL A 205 -88.09 103.15 12.91
CA VAL A 205 -87.74 102.75 11.53
C VAL A 205 -86.85 101.49 11.50
N GLN A 206 -86.11 101.24 12.58
CA GLN A 206 -85.39 99.99 12.81
C GLN A 206 -86.33 98.85 13.06
N GLU A 207 -87.42 98.97 13.82
CA GLU A 207 -88.20 97.78 14.20
C GLU A 207 -88.76 97.01 12.98
N VAL A 208 -89.22 97.73 11.96
CA VAL A 208 -89.77 97.14 10.72
C VAL A 208 -88.67 96.61 9.80
N ASN A 209 -87.56 97.33 9.63
CA ASN A 209 -86.41 96.85 8.86
C ASN A 209 -85.65 95.71 9.56
N ARG A 210 -85.68 95.67 10.90
CA ARG A 210 -85.07 94.66 11.77
C ARG A 210 -85.74 93.31 11.62
N LEU A 211 -87.07 93.26 11.60
CA LEU A 211 -87.80 92.00 11.43
C LEU A 211 -87.61 91.41 10.02
N ARG A 212 -87.61 92.25 8.97
CA ARG A 212 -87.40 91.80 7.59
C ARG A 212 -85.95 91.33 7.35
N SER A 213 -84.96 92.07 7.84
CA SER A 213 -83.54 91.68 7.77
C SER A 213 -83.23 90.44 8.61
N LYS A 214 -83.89 90.25 9.77
CA LYS A 214 -83.78 89.02 10.57
C LYS A 214 -84.27 87.79 9.83
N SER A 215 -85.34 87.90 9.03
CA SER A 215 -85.87 86.79 8.24
C SER A 215 -84.89 86.34 7.16
N THR A 216 -84.38 87.28 6.34
CA THR A 216 -83.39 86.97 5.29
C THR A 216 -82.05 86.49 5.85
N ASN A 217 -81.64 87.01 7.02
CA ASN A 217 -80.44 86.53 7.71
C ASN A 217 -80.66 85.10 8.24
N ALA A 218 -81.83 84.79 8.79
CA ALA A 218 -82.14 83.43 9.23
C ALA A 218 -82.16 82.42 8.08
N GLU A 219 -82.72 82.78 6.92
CA GLU A 219 -82.72 81.94 5.72
C GLU A 219 -81.32 81.71 5.14
N SER A 220 -80.48 82.75 5.07
CA SER A 220 -79.09 82.61 4.63
C SER A 220 -78.22 81.81 5.62
N HIS A 221 -78.43 81.98 6.92
CA HIS A 221 -77.79 81.15 7.94
C HIS A 221 -78.23 79.69 7.84
N LEU A 222 -79.53 79.42 7.62
CA LEU A 222 -80.04 78.06 7.41
C LEU A 222 -79.37 77.41 6.19
N ASN A 223 -79.33 78.12 5.06
CA ASN A 223 -78.68 77.63 3.84
C ASN A 223 -77.18 77.38 4.02
N SER A 224 -76.48 78.25 4.77
CA SER A 224 -75.06 78.05 5.13
C SER A 224 -74.88 76.79 5.98
N ILE A 225 -75.71 76.61 7.02
CA ILE A 225 -75.67 75.44 7.89
C ILE A 225 -75.98 74.16 7.11
N GLU A 226 -76.96 74.18 6.20
CA GLU A 226 -77.28 73.02 5.36
C GLU A 226 -76.16 72.67 4.37
N SER A 227 -75.44 73.68 3.88
CA SER A 227 -74.25 73.48 3.03
C SER A 227 -73.08 72.94 3.85
N GLU A 228 -72.83 73.49 5.03
CA GLU A 228 -71.81 73.03 5.97
C GLU A 228 -72.09 71.59 6.43
N LEU A 229 -73.35 71.25 6.73
CA LEU A 229 -73.74 69.91 7.17
C LEU A 229 -73.58 68.88 6.05
N ARG A 230 -73.85 69.26 4.79
CA ARG A 230 -73.52 68.43 3.61
C ARG A 230 -72.01 68.24 3.48
N SER A 231 -71.22 69.31 3.58
CA SER A 231 -69.76 69.24 3.53
C SER A 231 -69.18 68.37 4.66
N CYS A 232 -69.76 68.42 5.86
CA CYS A 232 -69.38 67.58 6.99
C CYS A 232 -69.72 66.10 6.77
N ARG A 233 -70.87 65.79 6.15
CA ARG A 233 -71.20 64.41 5.75
C ARG A 233 -70.20 63.88 4.71
N ASP A 234 -69.91 64.67 3.68
CA ASP A 234 -68.93 64.25 2.66
C ASP A 234 -67.53 64.07 3.25
N ALA A 235 -67.15 64.89 4.24
CA ALA A 235 -65.90 64.72 4.98
C ALA A 235 -65.88 63.45 5.85
N LEU A 236 -67.01 63.13 6.50
CA LEU A 236 -67.16 61.92 7.30
C LEU A 236 -67.11 60.65 6.42
N ASP A 237 -67.77 60.66 5.26
CA ASP A 237 -67.74 59.54 4.32
C ASP A 237 -66.33 59.30 3.77
N ARG A 238 -65.60 60.38 3.42
CA ARG A 238 -64.16 60.28 3.07
C ARG A 238 -63.34 59.70 4.21
N ALA A 239 -63.53 60.18 5.44
CA ALA A 239 -62.82 59.66 6.60
C ALA A 239 -63.12 58.18 6.88
N ASN A 240 -64.37 57.72 6.63
CA ASN A 240 -64.73 56.31 6.75
C ASN A 240 -64.04 55.44 5.69
N VAL A 241 -63.98 55.91 4.45
CA VAL A 241 -63.25 55.22 3.37
C VAL A 241 -61.76 55.12 3.69
N ASP A 242 -61.15 56.21 4.18
CA ASP A 242 -59.75 56.24 4.60
C ASP A 242 -59.50 55.27 5.77
N LYS A 243 -60.40 55.25 6.78
CA LYS A 243 -60.35 54.30 7.91
C LYS A 243 -60.37 52.85 7.41
N ASP A 244 -61.28 52.52 6.50
CA ASP A 244 -61.40 51.15 5.98
C ASP A 244 -60.20 50.76 5.09
N GLN A 245 -59.59 51.73 4.40
CA GLN A 245 -58.35 51.53 3.65
C GLN A 245 -57.16 51.27 4.58
N VAL A 246 -56.99 52.10 5.62
CA VAL A 246 -55.94 51.93 6.62
C VAL A 246 -56.12 50.62 7.39
N GLN A 247 -57.36 50.24 7.73
CA GLN A 247 -57.64 48.98 8.41
C GLN A 247 -57.28 47.75 7.55
N ARG A 248 -57.56 47.79 6.23
CA ARG A 248 -57.11 46.75 5.29
C ARG A 248 -55.58 46.71 5.16
N GLN A 249 -54.93 47.87 5.10
CA GLN A 249 -53.45 47.94 5.09
C GLN A 249 -52.85 47.36 6.38
N ALA A 250 -53.39 47.71 7.55
CA ALA A 250 -52.94 47.19 8.84
C ALA A 250 -53.11 45.66 8.94
N ALA A 251 -54.22 45.12 8.46
CA ALA A 251 -54.45 43.68 8.39
C ALA A 251 -53.43 42.97 7.48
N SER A 252 -53.12 43.56 6.32
CA SER A 252 -52.08 43.04 5.42
C SER A 252 -50.69 43.05 6.08
N GLN A 253 -50.34 44.15 6.76
CA GLN A 253 -49.04 44.28 7.44
C GLN A 253 -48.90 43.29 8.60
N LEU A 254 -49.98 42.98 9.32
CA LEU A 254 -49.98 41.95 10.37
C LEU A 254 -49.67 40.55 9.80
N LEU A 255 -50.28 40.20 8.67
CA LEU A 255 -50.00 38.91 8.00
C LEU A 255 -48.55 38.84 7.50
N ASP A 256 -48.01 39.93 6.95
CA ASP A 256 -46.61 39.98 6.55
C ASP A 256 -45.66 39.84 7.75
N LEU A 257 -45.98 40.44 8.91
CA LEU A 257 -45.21 40.27 10.15
C LEU A 257 -45.23 38.83 10.66
N GLU A 258 -46.38 38.15 10.62
CA GLU A 258 -46.49 36.74 10.98
C GLU A 258 -45.66 35.85 10.05
N ARG A 259 -45.72 36.11 8.73
CA ARG A 259 -44.88 35.41 7.75
C ARG A 259 -43.39 35.61 8.05
N LEU A 260 -42.96 36.85 8.27
CA LEU A 260 -41.57 37.16 8.61
C LEU A 260 -41.12 36.51 9.93
N ARG A 261 -42.01 36.38 10.91
CA ARG A 261 -41.74 35.63 12.15
C ARG A 261 -41.48 34.16 11.89
N GLN A 262 -42.32 33.51 11.08
CA GLN A 262 -42.13 32.11 10.71
C GLN A 262 -40.85 31.90 9.90
N GLU A 263 -40.56 32.78 8.95
CA GLU A 263 -39.31 32.75 8.17
C GLU A 263 -38.08 32.89 9.09
N LYS A 264 -38.13 33.78 10.09
CA LYS A 264 -37.09 33.94 11.10
C LYS A 264 -36.89 32.65 11.91
N GLU A 265 -37.95 32.06 12.45
CA GLU A 265 -37.86 30.82 13.24
C GLU A 265 -37.29 29.66 12.41
N CYS A 266 -37.68 29.56 11.14
CA CYS A 266 -37.14 28.57 10.21
C CYS A 266 -35.64 28.80 9.95
N ALA A 267 -35.22 30.05 9.74
CA ALA A 267 -33.81 30.40 9.57
C ALA A 267 -32.98 30.12 10.83
N GLU A 268 -33.49 30.44 12.02
CA GLU A 268 -32.83 30.12 13.29
C GLU A 268 -32.69 28.61 13.52
N MET A 269 -33.67 27.81 13.09
CA MET A 269 -33.54 26.35 13.16
C MET A 269 -32.49 25.84 12.17
N GLN A 270 -32.44 26.37 10.95
CA GLN A 270 -31.41 26.03 9.97
C GLN A 270 -30.01 26.40 10.46
N LEU A 271 -29.86 27.55 11.12
CA LEU A 271 -28.60 27.97 11.73
C LEU A 271 -28.15 26.97 12.80
N ARG A 272 -29.05 26.56 13.71
CA ARG A 272 -28.74 25.57 14.75
C ARG A 272 -28.33 24.21 14.19
N VAL A 273 -28.92 23.78 13.07
CA VAL A 273 -28.50 22.56 12.37
C VAL A 273 -27.10 22.73 11.78
N ALA A 274 -26.86 23.84 11.07
CA ALA A 274 -25.56 24.13 10.48
C ALA A 274 -24.45 24.23 11.55
N GLU A 275 -24.72 24.81 12.71
CA GLU A 275 -23.77 24.88 13.83
C GLU A 275 -23.41 23.48 14.38
N ARG A 276 -24.39 22.58 14.47
CA ARG A 276 -24.13 21.18 14.86
C ARG A 276 -23.28 20.46 13.82
N ASP A 277 -23.64 20.58 12.54
CA ASP A 277 -22.88 19.99 11.44
C ASP A 277 -21.43 20.49 11.43
N LEU A 278 -21.23 21.79 11.71
CA LEU A 278 -19.91 22.40 11.77
C LEU A 278 -19.08 21.84 12.94
N ASN A 279 -19.69 21.65 14.12
CA ASN A 279 -19.02 20.99 15.24
C ASN A 279 -18.67 19.53 14.94
N ASP A 280 -19.57 18.76 14.33
CA ASP A 280 -19.28 17.39 13.90
C ASP A 280 -18.12 17.33 12.90
N LEU A 281 -18.05 18.30 11.98
CA LEU A 281 -16.94 18.42 11.03
C LEU A 281 -15.63 18.79 11.73
N ARG A 282 -15.66 19.65 12.75
CA ARG A 282 -14.48 19.96 13.57
C ARG A 282 -13.98 18.74 14.33
N ASP A 283 -14.86 17.95 14.93
CA ASP A 283 -14.47 16.73 15.63
C ASP A 283 -13.90 15.68 14.67
N LYS A 284 -14.50 15.52 13.49
CA LYS A 284 -13.94 14.69 12.41
C LYS A 284 -12.55 15.17 11.99
N LEU A 285 -12.33 16.48 11.87
CA LEU A 285 -11.02 17.05 11.53
C LEU A 285 -9.98 16.77 12.61
N VAL A 286 -10.34 16.93 13.90
CA VAL A 286 -9.45 16.62 15.02
C VAL A 286 -9.06 15.14 15.02
N ASN A 287 -10.03 14.24 14.78
CA ASN A 287 -9.76 12.81 14.69
C ASN A 287 -8.90 12.46 13.47
N ALA A 288 -9.14 13.07 12.31
CA ALA A 288 -8.31 12.91 11.13
C ALA A 288 -6.87 13.36 11.41
N ASN A 289 -6.67 14.51 12.06
CA ASN A 289 -5.34 14.99 12.45
C ASN A 289 -4.63 14.04 13.41
N ARG A 290 -5.32 13.50 14.43
CA ARG A 290 -4.73 12.49 15.34
C ARG A 290 -4.27 11.25 14.57
N ASN A 291 -5.08 10.77 13.63
CA ASN A 291 -4.75 9.63 12.80
C ASN A 291 -3.53 9.91 11.90
N ILE A 292 -3.45 11.10 11.30
CA ILE A 292 -2.31 11.53 10.49
C ILE A 292 -1.05 11.59 11.36
N THR A 293 -1.11 12.17 12.56
CA THR A 293 0.04 12.22 13.48
C THR A 293 0.51 10.82 13.87
N SER A 294 -0.41 9.90 14.16
CA SER A 294 -0.09 8.51 14.45
C SER A 294 0.55 7.80 13.25
N ALA A 295 -0.02 7.97 12.06
CA ALA A 295 0.54 7.42 10.82
C ALA A 295 1.93 7.98 10.53
N THR A 296 2.14 9.28 10.74
CA THR A 296 3.44 9.95 10.57
C THR A 296 4.47 9.41 11.55
N GLY A 297 4.09 9.21 12.82
CA GLY A 297 4.97 8.56 13.81
C GLY A 297 5.33 7.12 13.42
N ASN A 298 4.38 6.35 12.90
CA ASN A 298 4.64 4.99 12.41
C ASN A 298 5.58 4.97 11.21
N ILE A 299 5.45 5.92 10.27
CA ILE A 299 6.36 6.05 9.13
C ILE A 299 7.77 6.38 9.61
N SER A 300 7.94 7.35 10.51
CA SER A 300 9.25 7.69 11.09
C SER A 300 9.92 6.49 11.78
N ASN A 301 9.14 5.71 12.54
CA ASN A 301 9.64 4.47 13.15
C ASN A 301 10.06 3.42 12.11
N GLN A 302 9.29 3.27 11.03
CA GLN A 302 9.65 2.37 9.92
C GLN A 302 10.90 2.84 9.17
N GLU A 303 11.06 4.15 8.94
CA GLU A 303 12.26 4.71 8.32
C GLU A 303 13.50 4.45 9.17
N SER A 304 13.41 4.62 10.49
CA SER A 304 14.48 4.27 11.42
C SER A 304 14.85 2.78 11.36
N LEU A 305 13.84 1.89 11.36
CA LEU A 305 14.06 0.45 11.22
C LEU A 305 14.70 0.08 9.89
N ILE A 306 14.28 0.71 8.78
CA ILE A 306 14.89 0.49 7.46
C ILE A 306 16.35 0.91 7.46
N CYS A 307 16.70 2.05 8.08
CA CYS A 307 18.08 2.49 8.22
C CYS A 307 18.92 1.47 9.00
N GLN A 308 18.41 0.98 10.14
CA GLN A 308 19.08 -0.06 10.93
C GLN A 308 19.29 -1.35 10.13
N LEU A 309 18.25 -1.84 9.45
CA LEU A 309 18.35 -3.05 8.63
C LEU A 309 19.36 -2.91 7.48
N ARG A 310 19.51 -1.70 6.91
CA ARG A 310 20.53 -1.42 5.88
C ARG A 310 21.94 -1.47 6.47
N GLU A 311 22.15 -0.96 7.67
CA GLU A 311 23.44 -1.04 8.37
C GLU A 311 23.79 -2.48 8.72
N ASP A 312 22.83 -3.24 9.24
CA ASP A 312 23.00 -4.66 9.56
C ASP A 312 23.32 -5.49 8.31
N LEU A 313 22.62 -5.24 7.19
CA LEU A 313 22.91 -5.89 5.92
C LEU A 313 24.35 -5.61 5.46
N LYS A 314 24.78 -4.35 5.52
CA LYS A 314 26.15 -3.95 5.17
C LYS A 314 27.20 -4.67 6.04
N LEU A 315 26.97 -4.72 7.36
CA LEU A 315 27.86 -5.43 8.28
C LEU A 315 27.92 -6.95 7.98
N ARG A 316 26.79 -7.55 7.59
CA ARG A 316 26.72 -8.96 7.18
C ARG A 316 27.45 -9.20 5.86
N GLU A 317 27.33 -8.32 4.88
CA GLU A 317 28.06 -8.38 3.62
C GLU A 317 29.57 -8.27 3.85
N GLU A 318 30.02 -7.32 4.67
CA GLU A 318 31.44 -7.18 5.06
C GLU A 318 31.97 -8.42 5.79
N LYS A 319 31.16 -9.05 6.65
CA LYS A 319 31.52 -10.32 7.30
C LYS A 319 31.61 -11.46 6.31
N CYS A 320 30.66 -11.58 5.39
CA CYS A 320 30.66 -12.61 4.35
C CYS A 320 31.90 -12.47 3.45
N GLN A 321 32.22 -11.24 3.03
CA GLN A 321 33.40 -10.96 2.21
C GLN A 321 34.70 -11.33 2.93
N ARG A 322 34.82 -11.05 4.24
CA ARG A 322 35.97 -11.48 5.05
C ARG A 322 36.13 -12.99 5.08
N VAL A 323 35.05 -13.73 5.36
CA VAL A 323 35.07 -15.21 5.40
C VAL A 323 35.40 -15.79 4.02
N GLN A 324 34.88 -15.21 2.94
CA GLN A 324 35.22 -15.64 1.58
C GLN A 324 36.70 -15.41 1.26
N ASN A 325 37.29 -14.31 1.72
CA ASN A 325 38.71 -14.04 1.54
C ASN A 325 39.56 -15.03 2.37
N GLU A 326 39.18 -15.31 3.62
CA GLU A 326 39.85 -16.33 4.45
C GLU A 326 39.80 -17.72 3.82
N LEU A 327 38.64 -18.12 3.29
CA LEU A 327 38.49 -19.39 2.57
C LEU A 327 39.39 -19.45 1.34
N ARG A 328 39.49 -18.35 0.58
CA ARG A 328 40.37 -18.27 -0.59
C ARG A 328 41.83 -18.45 -0.19
N HIS A 329 42.29 -17.75 0.85
CA HIS A 329 43.65 -17.90 1.36
C HIS A 329 43.94 -19.30 1.92
N LEU A 330 42.96 -19.94 2.55
CA LEU A 330 43.08 -21.32 2.99
C LEU A 330 43.25 -22.28 1.79
N LEU A 331 42.42 -22.14 0.76
CA LEU A 331 42.51 -22.96 -0.45
C LEU A 331 43.84 -22.72 -1.19
N GLU A 332 44.29 -21.47 -1.29
CA GLU A 332 45.63 -21.12 -1.81
C GLU A 332 46.73 -21.83 -1.02
N SER A 333 46.69 -21.76 0.30
CA SER A 333 47.68 -22.40 1.18
C SER A 333 47.67 -23.93 1.03
N MET A 334 46.48 -24.53 0.97
CA MET A 334 46.33 -25.98 0.77
C MET A 334 46.87 -26.42 -0.60
N ALA A 335 46.55 -25.68 -1.66
CA ALA A 335 47.03 -25.97 -3.02
C ALA A 335 48.56 -25.92 -3.10
N ILE A 336 49.21 -24.95 -2.44
CA ILE A 336 50.68 -24.89 -2.34
C ILE A 336 51.23 -26.13 -1.62
N LEU A 337 50.63 -26.54 -0.50
CA LEU A 337 51.10 -27.68 0.29
C LEU A 337 51.00 -29.02 -0.46
N VAL A 338 49.96 -29.22 -1.28
CA VAL A 338 49.78 -30.46 -2.05
C VAL A 338 50.45 -30.44 -3.42
N SER A 339 50.95 -29.28 -3.83
CA SER A 339 51.78 -29.13 -5.04
C SER A 339 53.18 -29.65 -4.81
N ASN A 340 53.83 -30.10 -5.88
CA ASN A 340 55.24 -30.47 -5.88
C ASN A 340 55.92 -29.93 -7.15
N PRO A 341 57.27 -29.95 -7.25
CA PRO A 341 57.98 -29.40 -8.40
C PRO A 341 57.55 -29.97 -9.76
N ASN A 342 56.97 -31.18 -9.78
CA ASN A 342 56.55 -31.86 -11.00
C ASN A 342 55.04 -31.70 -11.28
N ARG A 343 54.27 -31.15 -10.34
CA ARG A 343 52.82 -30.96 -10.47
C ARG A 343 52.33 -29.81 -9.60
N PHE A 344 51.90 -28.75 -10.26
CA PHE A 344 51.19 -27.65 -9.64
C PHE A 344 49.69 -27.97 -9.50
N VAL A 345 49.08 -27.54 -8.41
CA VAL A 345 47.66 -27.74 -8.09
C VAL A 345 46.98 -26.40 -8.02
N GLU A 346 45.85 -26.27 -8.71
CA GLU A 346 45.05 -25.05 -8.69
C GLU A 346 44.37 -24.82 -7.33
N THR A 347 44.09 -23.56 -7.02
CA THR A 347 43.58 -23.11 -5.71
C THR A 347 42.07 -23.33 -5.55
N HIS A 348 41.48 -24.22 -6.33
CA HIS A 348 40.08 -24.58 -6.24
C HIS A 348 39.91 -25.90 -5.46
N GLU A 349 38.86 -26.00 -4.66
CA GLU A 349 38.65 -27.12 -3.72
C GLU A 349 38.73 -28.50 -4.39
N ASN A 350 38.15 -28.65 -5.58
CA ASN A 350 38.14 -29.93 -6.29
C ASN A 350 39.53 -30.41 -6.71
N ALA A 351 40.44 -29.54 -7.17
CA ALA A 351 41.79 -29.93 -7.60
C ALA A 351 42.63 -30.36 -6.41
N ILE A 352 42.48 -29.65 -5.29
CA ILE A 352 43.13 -29.99 -4.03
C ILE A 352 42.65 -31.37 -3.58
N LYS A 353 41.33 -31.63 -3.59
CA LYS A 353 40.76 -32.94 -3.24
C LYS A 353 41.24 -34.05 -4.18
N ASP A 354 41.24 -33.80 -5.48
CA ASP A 354 41.69 -34.78 -6.48
C ASP A 354 43.16 -35.12 -6.28
N ARG A 355 44.02 -34.12 -6.04
CA ARG A 355 45.43 -34.37 -5.72
C ARG A 355 45.61 -35.15 -4.43
N ILE A 356 44.85 -34.85 -3.38
CA ILE A 356 44.90 -35.61 -2.14
C ILE A 356 44.53 -37.08 -2.39
N ARG A 357 43.49 -37.35 -3.19
CA ARG A 357 43.09 -38.72 -3.52
C ARG A 357 44.20 -39.47 -4.26
N GLU A 358 44.85 -38.82 -5.21
CA GLU A 358 46.00 -39.42 -5.91
C GLU A 358 47.16 -39.71 -4.97
N ILE A 359 47.55 -38.78 -4.10
CA ILE A 359 48.62 -38.98 -3.11
C ILE A 359 48.29 -40.18 -2.21
N LEU A 360 47.02 -40.32 -1.80
CA LEU A 360 46.56 -41.46 -1.01
C LEU A 360 46.69 -42.79 -1.79
N THR A 361 46.34 -42.80 -3.07
CA THR A 361 46.51 -43.97 -3.93
C THR A 361 47.99 -44.31 -4.14
N GLU A 362 48.84 -43.32 -4.44
CA GLU A 362 50.29 -43.49 -4.57
C GLU A 362 50.90 -44.08 -3.28
N ASN A 363 50.46 -43.61 -2.11
CA ASN A 363 50.90 -44.11 -0.81
C ASN A 363 50.45 -45.57 -0.59
N LYS A 364 49.20 -45.89 -0.93
CA LYS A 364 48.69 -47.27 -0.85
C LYS A 364 49.51 -48.22 -1.73
N ASP A 365 49.85 -47.80 -2.95
CA ASP A 365 50.69 -48.60 -3.85
C ASP A 365 52.12 -48.75 -3.31
N GLN A 366 52.69 -47.70 -2.71
CA GLN A 366 53.99 -47.78 -2.03
C GLN A 366 53.94 -48.73 -0.82
N GLN A 367 52.87 -48.71 -0.02
CA GLN A 367 52.70 -49.65 1.09
C GLN A 367 52.63 -51.10 0.60
N LEU A 368 51.91 -51.37 -0.49
CA LEU A 368 51.87 -52.70 -1.11
C LEU A 368 53.27 -53.13 -1.60
N LYS A 369 54.04 -52.22 -2.20
CA LYS A 369 55.44 -52.49 -2.60
C LYS A 369 56.33 -52.80 -1.40
N ILE A 370 56.22 -52.03 -0.31
CA ILE A 370 56.96 -52.26 0.93
C ILE A 370 56.58 -53.64 1.50
N GLN A 371 55.30 -53.99 1.52
CA GLN A 371 54.86 -55.29 2.01
C GLN A 371 55.44 -56.42 1.16
N ALA A 372 55.39 -56.31 -0.18
CA ALA A 372 55.99 -57.29 -1.07
C ALA A 372 57.51 -57.42 -0.86
N LEU A 373 58.22 -56.32 -0.56
CA LEU A 373 59.65 -56.36 -0.23
C LEU A 373 59.90 -57.01 1.14
N ARG A 374 59.04 -56.78 2.14
CA ARG A 374 59.12 -57.46 3.44
C ARG A 374 58.90 -58.95 3.32
N ASP A 375 57.94 -59.37 2.50
CA ASP A 375 57.66 -60.78 2.26
C ASP A 375 58.87 -61.45 1.57
N LYS A 376 59.45 -60.79 0.55
CA LYS A 376 60.69 -61.25 -0.09
C LYS A 376 61.86 -61.34 0.89
N LEU A 377 62.01 -60.36 1.77
CA LEU A 377 63.05 -60.35 2.80
C LEU A 377 62.85 -61.50 3.78
N SER A 378 61.61 -61.80 4.18
CA SER A 378 61.28 -62.94 5.04
C SER A 378 61.67 -64.26 4.37
N VAL A 379 61.34 -64.45 3.09
CA VAL A 379 61.73 -65.66 2.34
C VAL A 379 63.26 -65.78 2.22
N ALA A 380 63.95 -64.67 1.93
CA ALA A 380 65.41 -64.63 1.89
C ALA A 380 66.02 -64.95 3.26
N HIS A 381 65.42 -64.47 4.35
CA HIS A 381 65.85 -64.78 5.71
C HIS A 381 65.65 -66.27 6.04
N ASP A 382 64.49 -66.85 5.74
CA ASP A 382 64.21 -68.28 5.99
C ASP A 382 65.17 -69.18 5.19
N THR A 383 65.47 -68.82 3.94
CA THR A 383 66.42 -69.56 3.11
C THR A 383 67.85 -69.44 3.63
N ALA A 384 68.28 -68.25 4.07
CA ALA A 384 69.57 -68.05 4.72
C ALA A 384 69.69 -68.82 6.05
N ASN A 385 68.62 -68.85 6.87
CA ASN A 385 68.60 -69.62 8.11
C ASN A 385 68.74 -71.12 7.83
N ARG A 386 67.96 -71.68 6.90
CA ARG A 386 68.11 -73.09 6.49
C ARG A 386 69.52 -73.39 5.97
N GLN A 387 70.11 -72.48 5.20
CA GLN A 387 71.49 -72.64 4.72
C GLN A 387 72.50 -72.61 5.87
N THR A 388 72.26 -71.79 6.88
CA THR A 388 73.09 -71.71 8.09
C THR A 388 72.99 -73.02 8.88
N GLU A 389 71.78 -73.53 9.13
CA GLU A 389 71.55 -74.83 9.79
C GLU A 389 72.25 -75.98 9.06
N MET A 390 72.15 -76.02 7.73
CA MET A 390 72.86 -77.01 6.90
C MET A 390 74.39 -76.89 7.03
N THR A 391 74.89 -75.65 7.08
CA THR A 391 76.33 -75.39 7.25
C THR A 391 76.81 -75.80 8.63
N GLU A 392 76.07 -75.48 9.69
CA GLU A 392 76.36 -75.90 11.06
C GLU A 392 76.36 -77.43 11.20
N SER A 393 75.38 -78.11 10.61
CA SER A 393 75.32 -79.58 10.56
C SER A 393 76.55 -80.17 9.87
N THR A 394 76.93 -79.61 8.72
CA THR A 394 78.14 -80.02 7.99
C THR A 394 79.41 -79.76 8.81
N MET A 395 79.51 -78.61 9.49
CA MET A 395 80.64 -78.31 10.36
C MET A 395 80.73 -79.25 11.56
N MET A 396 79.60 -79.64 12.17
CA MET A 396 79.60 -80.66 13.24
C MET A 396 80.11 -81.99 12.72
N GLN A 397 79.70 -82.40 11.52
CA GLN A 397 80.19 -83.62 10.89
C GLN A 397 81.70 -83.54 10.61
N VAL A 398 82.20 -82.40 10.12
CA VAL A 398 83.65 -82.18 9.92
C VAL A 398 84.40 -82.29 11.25
N ARG A 399 83.92 -81.65 12.32
CA ARG A 399 84.56 -81.74 13.65
C ARG A 399 84.60 -83.18 14.17
N SER A 400 83.52 -83.94 14.01
CA SER A 400 83.48 -85.37 14.38
C SER A 400 84.55 -86.16 13.62
N LEU A 401 84.70 -85.93 12.31
CA LEU A 401 85.72 -86.57 11.49
C LEU A 401 87.14 -86.11 11.89
N GLU A 402 87.33 -84.85 12.27
CA GLU A 402 88.61 -84.33 12.80
C GLU A 402 88.97 -84.98 14.14
N GLU A 403 88.02 -85.16 15.05
CA GLU A 403 88.21 -85.86 16.31
C GLU A 403 88.55 -87.34 16.09
N GLU A 404 87.86 -88.03 15.18
CA GLU A 404 88.19 -89.40 14.76
C GLU A 404 89.61 -89.48 14.18
N ARG A 405 89.97 -88.55 13.29
CA ARG A 405 91.32 -88.44 12.73
C ARG A 405 92.35 -88.25 13.84
N ALA A 406 92.14 -87.32 14.77
CA ALA A 406 93.06 -87.06 15.87
C ALA A 406 93.20 -88.28 16.81
N ALA A 407 92.11 -89.00 17.05
CA ALA A 407 92.13 -90.24 17.83
C ALA A 407 92.97 -91.34 17.12
N LEU A 408 92.81 -91.47 15.79
CA LEU A 408 93.62 -92.39 14.99
C LEU A 408 95.10 -91.99 14.95
N GLU A 409 95.41 -90.70 14.79
CA GLU A 409 96.78 -90.18 14.85
C GLU A 409 97.43 -90.44 16.20
N ASN A 410 96.73 -90.22 17.31
CA ASN A 410 97.22 -90.54 18.66
C ASN A 410 97.45 -92.05 18.83
N LYS A 411 96.57 -92.89 18.27
CA LYS A 411 96.73 -94.34 18.30
C LYS A 411 97.98 -94.78 17.51
N ILE A 412 98.23 -94.17 16.36
CA ILE A 412 99.44 -94.39 15.56
C ILE A 412 100.68 -94.00 16.38
N HIS A 413 100.74 -92.78 16.93
CA HIS A 413 101.87 -92.33 17.75
C HIS A 413 102.12 -93.26 18.95
N LYS A 414 101.06 -93.74 19.60
CA LYS A 414 101.18 -94.71 20.69
C LYS A 414 101.82 -96.02 20.22
N LEU A 415 101.34 -96.57 19.10
CA LEU A 415 101.90 -97.79 18.51
C LEU A 415 103.37 -97.60 18.07
N GLU A 416 103.71 -96.44 17.50
CA GLU A 416 105.10 -96.08 17.16
C GLU A 416 105.99 -96.01 18.42
N SER A 417 105.48 -95.44 19.52
CA SER A 417 106.20 -95.39 20.79
C SER A 417 106.39 -96.78 21.42
N GLU A 418 105.38 -97.64 21.35
CA GLU A 418 105.44 -99.03 21.83
C GLU A 418 106.44 -99.84 21.01
N LEU A 419 106.45 -99.65 19.68
CA LEU A 419 107.42 -100.26 18.79
C LEU A 419 108.83 -99.82 19.13
N THR A 420 109.06 -98.50 19.27
CA THR A 420 110.38 -97.95 19.64
C THR A 420 110.85 -98.48 20.99
N SER A 421 109.97 -98.56 21.99
CA SER A 421 110.25 -99.15 23.30
C SER A 421 110.61 -100.64 23.19
N CYS A 422 109.89 -101.40 22.36
CA CYS A 422 110.18 -102.80 22.08
C CYS A 422 111.55 -102.98 21.43
N GLU A 423 111.90 -102.12 20.47
CA GLU A 423 113.21 -102.10 19.83
C GLU A 423 114.33 -101.79 20.83
N LEU A 424 114.16 -100.77 21.68
CA LEU A 424 115.12 -100.41 22.73
C LEU A 424 115.29 -101.54 23.76
N SER A 425 114.20 -102.18 24.17
CA SER A 425 114.21 -103.34 25.07
C SER A 425 114.97 -104.51 24.45
N ARG A 426 114.72 -104.82 23.17
CA ARG A 426 115.44 -105.84 22.42
C ARG A 426 116.93 -105.53 22.33
N GLU A 427 117.31 -104.28 22.11
CA GLU A 427 118.71 -103.83 22.08
C GLU A 427 119.37 -103.94 23.47
N SER A 428 118.65 -103.58 24.53
CA SER A 428 119.10 -103.74 25.92
C SER A 428 119.35 -105.20 26.27
N LEU A 429 118.39 -106.09 25.97
CA LEU A 429 118.54 -107.53 26.15
C LEU A 429 119.73 -108.10 25.38
N ARG A 430 120.00 -107.57 24.18
CA ARG A 430 121.19 -107.94 23.40
C ARG A 430 122.49 -107.54 24.12
N ARG A 431 122.54 -106.33 24.67
CA ARG A 431 123.67 -105.83 25.47
C ARG A 431 123.83 -106.61 26.78
N ASP A 432 122.74 -106.91 27.47
CA ASP A 432 122.75 -107.68 28.72
C ASP A 432 123.22 -109.10 28.48
N LYS A 433 122.76 -109.75 27.40
CA LYS A 433 123.27 -111.06 26.98
C LYS A 433 124.79 -111.04 26.78
N GLN A 434 125.31 -110.02 26.09
CA GLN A 434 126.75 -109.88 25.89
C GLN A 434 127.49 -109.69 27.22
N THR A 435 126.96 -108.81 28.08
CA THR A 435 127.54 -108.52 29.41
C THR A 435 127.51 -109.76 30.31
N PHE A 436 126.45 -110.55 30.27
CA PHE A 436 126.31 -111.78 31.04
C PHE A 436 127.30 -112.85 30.57
N MET A 437 127.51 -112.97 29.25
CA MET A 437 128.54 -113.85 28.71
C MET A 437 129.94 -113.44 29.20
N ASP A 438 130.26 -112.15 29.20
CA ASP A 438 131.54 -111.64 29.71
C ASP A 438 131.67 -111.83 31.24
N PHE A 439 130.57 -111.67 31.98
CA PHE A 439 130.54 -111.93 33.43
C PHE A 439 130.77 -113.39 33.74
N LEU A 440 130.12 -114.33 33.05
CA LEU A 440 130.32 -115.75 33.30
C LEU A 440 131.75 -116.19 33.00
N ASP A 441 132.39 -115.63 31.98
CA ASP A 441 133.82 -115.83 31.72
C ASP A 441 134.68 -115.33 32.90
N ARG A 442 134.36 -114.15 33.45
CA ARG A 442 135.02 -113.61 34.65
C ARG A 442 134.72 -114.39 35.94
N LEU A 443 133.49 -114.85 36.15
CA LEU A 443 133.09 -115.60 37.34
C LEU A 443 133.70 -117.01 37.32
N GLY A 444 133.76 -117.64 36.13
CA GLY A 444 134.57 -118.83 35.87
C GLY A 444 136.00 -118.66 36.37
N LYS A 445 136.64 -117.54 35.98
CA LYS A 445 137.98 -117.14 36.44
C LYS A 445 138.09 -116.93 37.95
N ALA A 446 137.15 -116.18 38.54
CA ALA A 446 137.17 -115.84 39.96
C ALA A 446 136.91 -117.04 40.88
N MET A 447 136.16 -118.04 40.39
CA MET A 447 135.89 -119.28 41.10
C MET A 447 136.94 -120.36 40.81
N GLN A 448 138.07 -120.06 40.16
CA GLN A 448 139.12 -121.04 39.80
C GLN A 448 138.57 -122.25 39.03
N MET A 449 137.69 -122.01 38.06
CA MET A 449 137.10 -123.03 37.19
C MET A 449 137.57 -122.90 35.72
N ASP A 450 138.64 -122.14 35.51
CA ASP A 450 139.09 -121.53 34.25
C ASP A 450 139.51 -122.54 33.18
N GLU A 451 140.15 -123.65 33.58
CA GLU A 451 140.63 -124.69 32.66
C GLU A 451 139.50 -125.65 32.25
N ILE A 452 138.49 -125.83 33.11
CA ILE A 452 137.37 -126.76 32.88
C ILE A 452 136.29 -126.10 32.00
N SER A 453 136.12 -124.77 32.08
CA SER A 453 135.12 -124.02 31.31
C SER A 453 135.35 -123.97 29.79
N GLN A 454 136.54 -124.34 29.27
CA GLN A 454 136.78 -124.41 27.82
C GLN A 454 136.33 -125.74 27.18
N GLU A 455 136.24 -126.82 27.95
CA GLU A 455 135.89 -128.16 27.45
C GLU A 455 134.38 -128.48 27.60
N ILE A 456 133.65 -127.69 28.37
CA ILE A 456 132.21 -127.86 28.63
C ILE A 456 131.46 -126.66 28.03
N GLY A 457 130.77 -126.85 26.91
CA GLY A 457 130.14 -125.77 26.13
C GLY A 457 129.22 -124.82 26.92
N ILE A 458 128.94 -123.65 26.34
CA ILE A 458 128.24 -122.49 26.97
C ILE A 458 126.97 -122.88 27.75
N ASP A 459 126.21 -123.86 27.28
CA ASP A 459 124.95 -124.31 27.87
C ASP A 459 125.10 -124.93 29.27
N LEU A 460 126.31 -125.35 29.66
CA LEU A 460 126.60 -126.00 30.95
C LEU A 460 127.47 -125.11 31.87
N HIS A 461 127.84 -123.92 31.42
CA HIS A 461 128.72 -122.99 32.14
C HIS A 461 128.06 -122.42 33.41
N THR A 462 126.77 -122.07 33.33
CA THR A 462 125.99 -121.57 34.48
C THR A 462 125.71 -122.63 35.53
N GLU A 463 125.33 -123.85 35.15
CA GLU A 463 125.07 -124.97 36.07
C GLU A 463 126.32 -125.30 36.91
N SER A 464 127.50 -125.26 36.28
CA SER A 464 128.78 -125.53 36.93
C SER A 464 129.16 -124.46 37.97
N LEU A 465 128.83 -123.19 37.71
CA LEU A 465 129.04 -122.07 38.64
C LEU A 465 127.99 -122.05 39.77
N LEU A 466 126.76 -122.47 39.48
CA LEU A 466 125.62 -122.43 40.42
C LEU A 466 125.84 -123.37 41.62
N VAL A 467 126.30 -124.59 41.39
CA VAL A 467 126.63 -125.55 42.47
C VAL A 467 127.65 -124.97 43.46
N ARG A 468 128.56 -124.12 42.96
CA ARG A 468 129.58 -123.48 43.79
C ARG A 468 129.08 -122.22 44.50
N ALA A 469 128.12 -121.50 43.93
CA ALA A 469 127.47 -120.35 44.56
C ALA A 469 126.45 -120.75 45.64
N GLU A 470 125.78 -121.91 45.49
CA GLU A 470 124.85 -122.47 46.48
C GLU A 470 125.55 -122.85 47.81
N GLN A 471 126.86 -123.13 47.77
CA GLN A 471 127.66 -123.29 48.99
C GLN A 471 127.87 -121.97 49.76
N LEU A 472 127.77 -120.82 49.09
CA LEU A 472 128.11 -119.50 49.64
C LEU A 472 126.88 -118.63 50.00
N ALA A 473 125.70 -118.89 49.43
CA ALA A 473 124.51 -118.02 49.54
C ALA A 473 123.56 -118.32 50.73
N LYS A 474 123.95 -119.17 51.68
CA LYS A 474 123.05 -119.68 52.74
C LYS A 474 122.85 -118.74 53.94
N LEU A 475 123.23 -117.45 53.88
CA LEU A 475 123.40 -116.64 55.09
C LEU A 475 122.59 -115.36 55.28
N GLU A 476 121.91 -114.73 54.30
CA GLU A 476 121.35 -113.40 54.61
C GLU A 476 120.21 -112.94 53.68
N CYS A 477 119.00 -113.45 53.93
CA CYS A 477 117.76 -112.82 53.47
C CYS A 477 116.90 -112.43 54.68
N ASP A 478 116.51 -111.15 54.69
CA ASP A 478 115.31 -110.55 55.31
C ASP A 478 115.60 -109.43 56.32
N LYS A 479 115.24 -108.20 55.94
CA LYS A 479 114.24 -107.40 56.69
C LYS A 479 113.84 -106.09 55.99
N MET A 480 112.55 -106.08 55.64
CA MET A 480 111.55 -105.06 55.98
C MET A 480 111.20 -103.94 55.00
N VAL A 481 109.98 -104.10 54.52
CA VAL A 481 108.92 -103.11 54.23
C VAL A 481 108.43 -102.43 55.52
N ASP A 482 108.15 -101.11 55.49
CA ASP A 482 106.81 -100.56 55.84
C ASP A 482 106.72 -99.01 55.79
N LYS A 483 105.58 -98.47 55.28
CA LYS A 483 104.90 -97.21 55.70
C LYS A 483 103.72 -96.82 54.78
N THR A 484 102.49 -97.27 55.07
CA THR A 484 101.27 -96.88 54.31
C THR A 484 100.01 -96.62 55.18
N SER A 485 100.14 -96.11 56.41
CA SER A 485 98.96 -95.84 57.27
C SER A 485 98.63 -94.36 57.55
N VAL A 486 99.49 -93.39 57.16
CA VAL A 486 99.29 -91.96 57.52
C VAL A 486 98.49 -91.16 56.47
N VAL A 487 98.46 -91.59 55.20
CA VAL A 487 97.89 -90.79 54.09
C VAL A 487 96.36 -90.67 54.14
N TYR A 488 95.65 -91.65 54.72
CA TYR A 488 94.20 -91.74 54.58
C TYR A 488 93.40 -90.81 55.51
N GLN A 489 93.98 -90.35 56.63
CA GLN A 489 93.25 -89.54 57.62
C GLN A 489 93.16 -88.04 57.24
N LEU A 490 94.09 -87.52 56.45
CA LEU A 490 94.13 -86.10 56.07
C LEU A 490 93.15 -85.75 54.93
N GLN A 491 92.81 -86.70 54.05
CA GLN A 491 91.91 -86.46 52.92
C GLN A 491 90.44 -86.28 53.33
N ARG A 492 90.00 -86.85 54.45
CA ARG A 492 88.59 -86.80 54.89
C ARG A 492 88.18 -85.45 55.49
N ARG A 493 89.11 -84.70 56.08
CA ARG A 493 88.84 -83.41 56.76
C ARG A 493 88.65 -82.24 55.78
N ILE A 494 89.30 -82.27 54.62
CA ILE A 494 89.26 -81.20 53.60
C ILE A 494 87.90 -81.15 52.89
N ARG A 495 87.23 -82.29 52.72
CA ARG A 495 85.94 -82.38 52.00
C ARG A 495 84.79 -81.68 52.73
N THR A 496 84.71 -81.84 54.04
CA THR A 496 83.59 -81.32 54.86
C THR A 496 83.58 -79.79 54.99
N LEU A 497 84.75 -79.14 54.97
CA LEU A 497 84.84 -77.68 55.07
C LEU A 497 84.45 -76.95 53.77
N ARG A 498 84.63 -77.58 52.60
CA ARG A 498 84.21 -77.01 51.30
C ARG A 498 82.69 -76.95 51.14
N GLU A 499 81.97 -77.95 51.63
CA GLU A 499 80.50 -78.01 51.53
C GLU A 499 79.79 -76.97 52.41
N GLN A 500 80.40 -76.56 53.53
CA GLN A 500 79.83 -75.51 54.39
C GLN A 500 79.96 -74.11 53.79
N LEU A 501 81.01 -73.83 53.02
CA LEU A 501 81.22 -72.54 52.34
C LEU A 501 80.19 -72.32 51.23
N GLN A 502 79.98 -73.32 50.36
CA GLN A 502 79.02 -73.24 49.25
C GLN A 502 77.57 -72.96 49.70
N ARG A 503 77.15 -73.44 50.88
CA ARG A 503 75.80 -73.19 51.41
C ARG A 503 75.60 -71.73 51.84
N ARG A 504 76.64 -71.07 52.33
CA ARG A 504 76.59 -69.66 52.75
C ARG A 504 76.54 -68.73 51.55
N ASP A 505 77.28 -69.03 50.48
CA ASP A 505 77.26 -68.26 49.23
C ASP A 505 75.88 -68.30 48.56
N LEU A 506 75.26 -69.48 48.47
CA LEU A 506 73.90 -69.62 47.92
C LEU A 506 72.86 -68.78 48.68
N HIS A 507 72.98 -68.69 50.01
CA HIS A 507 72.06 -67.89 50.83
C HIS A 507 72.22 -66.39 50.59
N LEU A 508 73.45 -65.92 50.41
CA LEU A 508 73.77 -64.52 50.09
C LEU A 508 73.19 -64.12 48.72
N ASP A 509 73.31 -64.97 47.71
CA ASP A 509 72.77 -64.72 46.38
C ASP A 509 71.23 -64.65 46.37
N LEU A 510 70.56 -65.49 47.17
CA LEU A 510 69.11 -65.46 47.36
C LEU A 510 68.63 -64.14 48.00
N LEU A 511 69.34 -63.63 49.01
CA LEU A 511 69.00 -62.36 49.66
C LEU A 511 69.20 -61.16 48.73
N ARG A 512 70.29 -61.14 47.94
CA ARG A 512 70.53 -60.10 46.93
C ARG A 512 69.45 -60.07 45.85
N ARG A 513 69.03 -61.24 45.35
CA ARG A 513 67.90 -61.34 44.41
C ARG A 513 66.59 -60.84 45.02
N LYS A 514 66.28 -61.22 46.26
CA LYS A 514 65.08 -60.73 46.96
C LYS A 514 65.08 -59.20 47.14
N LEU A 515 66.24 -58.62 47.47
CA LEU A 515 66.38 -57.18 47.60
C LEU A 515 66.18 -56.46 46.26
N SER A 516 66.82 -56.96 45.18
CA SER A 516 66.64 -56.42 43.83
C SER A 516 65.17 -56.46 43.38
N LEU A 517 64.49 -57.59 43.58
CA LEU A 517 63.07 -57.73 43.24
C LEU A 517 62.18 -56.76 44.04
N GLN A 518 62.51 -56.51 45.31
CA GLN A 518 61.78 -55.57 46.15
C GLN A 518 62.00 -54.12 45.69
N GLU A 519 63.23 -53.75 45.34
CA GLU A 519 63.55 -52.42 44.77
C GLU A 519 62.83 -52.19 43.44
N ASP A 520 62.81 -53.19 42.56
CA ASP A 520 62.09 -53.15 41.28
C ASP A 520 60.57 -53.04 41.48
N SER A 521 60.02 -53.77 42.45
CA SER A 521 58.59 -53.70 42.79
C SER A 521 58.18 -52.30 43.29
N VAL A 522 59.02 -51.65 44.12
CA VAL A 522 58.76 -50.29 44.60
C VAL A 522 58.89 -49.27 43.45
N ARG A 523 59.92 -49.38 42.60
CA ARG A 523 60.08 -48.54 41.41
C ARG A 523 58.87 -48.63 40.48
N MET A 524 58.41 -49.86 40.19
CA MET A 524 57.26 -50.10 39.34
C MET A 524 55.96 -49.55 39.94
N LYS A 525 55.72 -49.71 41.25
CA LYS A 525 54.56 -49.10 41.93
C LYS A 525 54.54 -47.57 41.82
N ASN A 526 55.69 -46.91 41.99
CA ASN A 526 55.79 -45.46 41.86
C ASN A 526 55.52 -44.99 40.43
N MET A 527 56.04 -45.71 39.42
CA MET A 527 55.78 -45.42 38.01
C MET A 527 54.29 -45.57 37.67
N LEU A 528 53.65 -46.67 38.08
CA LEU A 528 52.22 -46.90 37.87
C LEU A 528 51.35 -45.87 38.59
N GLN A 529 51.76 -45.42 39.78
CA GLN A 529 51.06 -44.35 40.51
C GLN A 529 51.16 -43.01 39.76
N SER A 530 52.34 -42.67 39.22
CA SER A 530 52.52 -41.47 38.38
C SER A 530 51.67 -41.53 37.10
N GLU A 531 51.66 -42.66 36.41
CA GLU A 531 50.82 -42.85 35.20
C GLU A 531 49.33 -42.74 35.51
N LYS A 532 48.89 -43.28 36.65
CA LYS A 532 47.51 -43.16 37.13
C LYS A 532 47.15 -41.69 37.43
N ASP A 533 48.02 -40.95 38.09
CA ASP A 533 47.78 -39.53 38.41
C ASP A 533 47.76 -38.66 37.15
N GLU A 534 48.60 -38.96 36.16
CA GLU A 534 48.60 -38.30 34.87
C GLU A 534 47.33 -38.62 34.06
N ALA A 535 46.90 -39.88 34.04
CA ALA A 535 45.63 -40.30 33.42
C ALA A 535 44.43 -39.59 34.07
N ASN A 536 44.39 -39.51 35.40
CA ASN A 536 43.36 -38.78 36.14
C ASN A 536 43.35 -37.28 35.81
N LEU A 537 44.52 -36.66 35.64
CA LEU A 537 44.61 -35.26 35.21
C LEU A 537 44.08 -35.06 33.79
N ARG A 538 44.38 -35.98 32.87
CA ARG A 538 43.82 -35.96 31.50
C ARG A 538 42.30 -36.10 31.52
N VAL A 539 41.75 -37.02 32.30
CA VAL A 539 40.29 -37.18 32.46
C VAL A 539 39.66 -35.89 32.98
N LYS A 540 40.22 -35.26 34.02
CA LYS A 540 39.71 -33.98 34.53
C LYS A 540 39.75 -32.85 33.50
N LYS A 541 40.79 -32.79 32.65
CA LYS A 541 40.87 -31.80 31.55
C LYS A 541 39.80 -32.06 30.49
N LEU A 542 39.61 -33.33 30.10
CA LEU A 542 38.60 -33.74 29.13
C LEU A 542 37.18 -33.49 29.66
N MET A 543 36.90 -33.75 30.93
CA MET A 543 35.61 -33.42 31.55
C MET A 543 35.32 -31.92 31.49
N LYS A 544 36.29 -31.06 31.85
CA LYS A 544 36.12 -29.60 31.72
C LYS A 544 35.91 -29.16 30.27
N GLN A 545 36.53 -29.84 29.30
CA GLN A 545 36.33 -29.56 27.89
C GLN A 545 34.93 -29.99 27.42
N ILE A 546 34.44 -31.14 27.89
CA ILE A 546 33.06 -31.59 27.68
C ILE A 546 32.08 -30.56 28.24
N ASP A 547 32.25 -30.09 29.48
CA ASP A 547 31.37 -29.09 30.09
C ASP A 547 31.31 -27.79 29.27
N ARG A 548 32.47 -27.30 28.79
CA ARG A 548 32.53 -26.12 27.91
C ARG A 548 31.80 -26.34 26.59
N LEU A 549 32.02 -27.49 25.95
CA LEU A 549 31.35 -27.84 24.70
C LEU A 549 29.84 -28.02 24.90
N GLN A 550 29.42 -28.53 26.06
CA GLN A 550 28.01 -28.68 26.43
C GLN A 550 27.32 -27.31 26.53
N ILE A 551 27.98 -26.34 27.18
CA ILE A 551 27.48 -24.97 27.31
C ILE A 551 27.39 -24.30 25.93
N GLN A 552 28.44 -24.39 25.12
CA GLN A 552 28.44 -23.87 23.75
C GLN A 552 27.33 -24.49 22.90
N LEU A 553 27.11 -25.80 23.01
CA LEU A 553 26.02 -26.48 22.31
C LEU A 553 24.65 -25.96 22.76
N THR A 554 24.46 -25.68 24.05
CA THR A 554 23.19 -25.11 24.54
C THR A 554 22.96 -23.68 24.07
N GLU A 555 24.00 -22.85 24.02
CA GLU A 555 23.94 -21.50 23.48
C GLU A 555 23.66 -21.50 21.97
N GLU A 556 24.31 -22.37 21.21
CA GLU A 556 24.04 -22.50 19.77
C GLU A 556 22.61 -23.01 19.52
N LYS A 557 22.12 -23.94 20.34
CA LYS A 557 20.71 -24.37 20.28
C LYS A 557 19.74 -23.22 20.60
N SER A 558 20.05 -22.33 21.53
CA SER A 558 19.19 -21.17 21.82
C SER A 558 19.23 -20.15 20.68
N ARG A 559 20.43 -19.83 20.15
CA ARG A 559 20.60 -18.95 18.98
C ARG A 559 19.83 -19.49 17.78
N ASN A 560 19.85 -20.80 17.55
CA ASN A 560 19.13 -21.40 16.42
C ASN A 560 17.60 -21.30 16.57
N ARG A 561 17.07 -21.43 17.80
CA ARG A 561 15.64 -21.18 18.06
C ARG A 561 15.28 -19.71 17.85
N GLU A 562 16.14 -18.80 18.28
CA GLU A 562 15.94 -17.35 18.11
C GLU A 562 15.92 -16.98 16.62
N ILE A 563 16.89 -17.46 15.84
CA ILE A 563 16.93 -17.25 14.38
C ILE A 563 15.70 -17.87 13.71
N SER A 564 15.27 -19.06 14.14
CA SER A 564 14.04 -19.69 13.62
C SER A 564 12.80 -18.83 13.90
N GLY A 565 12.72 -18.22 15.10
CA GLY A 565 11.68 -17.26 15.45
C GLY A 565 11.71 -15.99 14.59
N GLN A 566 12.89 -15.41 14.40
CA GLN A 566 13.07 -14.26 13.51
C GLN A 566 12.68 -14.57 12.06
N LEU A 567 12.95 -15.80 11.59
CA LEU A 567 12.56 -16.24 10.26
C LEU A 567 11.04 -16.36 10.11
N THR A 568 10.34 -16.84 11.14
CA THR A 568 8.87 -16.85 11.15
C THR A 568 8.29 -15.44 11.16
N GLU A 569 8.82 -14.52 11.97
CA GLU A 569 8.39 -13.12 11.98
C GLU A 569 8.64 -12.44 10.63
N ALA A 570 9.78 -12.71 9.99
CA ALA A 570 10.09 -12.21 8.65
C ALA A 570 9.11 -12.74 7.59
N ALA A 571 8.66 -14.00 7.71
CA ALA A 571 7.64 -14.56 6.84
C ALA A 571 6.29 -13.84 7.02
N ASP A 572 5.89 -13.54 8.26
CA ASP A 572 4.66 -12.80 8.55
C ASP A 572 4.72 -11.36 8.01
N TYR A 573 5.87 -10.68 8.17
CA TYR A 573 6.07 -9.35 7.57
C TYR A 573 5.96 -9.39 6.04
N LYS A 574 6.48 -10.44 5.41
CA LYS A 574 6.37 -10.63 3.96
C LYS A 574 4.91 -10.84 3.53
N ILE A 575 4.14 -11.65 4.26
CA ILE A 575 2.70 -11.85 3.99
C ILE A 575 1.96 -10.52 4.10
N ALA A 576 2.14 -9.79 5.20
CA ALA A 576 1.49 -8.50 5.41
C ALA A 576 1.89 -7.45 4.33
N ALA A 577 3.14 -7.45 3.89
CA ALA A 577 3.59 -6.60 2.80
C ALA A 577 2.91 -6.94 1.47
N LEU A 578 2.78 -8.22 1.14
CA LEU A 578 2.08 -8.68 -0.06
C LEU A 578 0.59 -8.33 -0.03
N GLU A 579 -0.06 -8.46 1.12
CA GLU A 579 -1.46 -8.05 1.29
C GLU A 579 -1.65 -6.53 1.10
N ARG A 580 -0.73 -5.72 1.64
CA ARG A 580 -0.72 -4.27 1.43
C ARG A 580 -0.51 -3.92 -0.04
N SER A 581 0.44 -4.57 -0.73
CA SER A 581 0.66 -4.38 -2.17
C SER A 581 -0.59 -4.71 -2.97
N ARG A 582 -1.27 -5.83 -2.67
CA ARG A 582 -2.53 -6.20 -3.32
C ARG A 582 -3.62 -5.15 -3.10
N LYS A 583 -3.69 -4.58 -1.89
CA LYS A 583 -4.66 -3.52 -1.59
C LYS A 583 -4.36 -2.23 -2.35
N ILE A 584 -3.08 -1.88 -2.52
CA ILE A 584 -2.65 -0.73 -3.32
C ILE A 584 -3.07 -0.92 -4.78
N GLU A 585 -2.84 -2.10 -5.37
CA GLU A 585 -3.27 -2.40 -6.74
C GLU A 585 -4.78 -2.27 -6.91
N GLU A 586 -5.56 -2.78 -5.94
CA GLU A 586 -7.02 -2.65 -5.96
C GLU A 586 -7.45 -1.17 -5.90
N LEU A 587 -6.83 -0.37 -5.02
CA LEU A 587 -7.12 1.06 -4.90
C LEU A 587 -6.70 1.84 -6.14
N GLN A 588 -5.57 1.49 -6.76
CA GLN A 588 -5.14 2.08 -8.04
C GLN A 588 -6.15 1.78 -9.15
N LYS A 589 -6.67 0.55 -9.23
CA LYS A 589 -7.72 0.20 -10.19
C LYS A 589 -8.99 1.03 -9.99
N ARG A 590 -9.46 1.15 -8.74
CA ARG A 590 -10.62 1.99 -8.40
C ARG A 590 -10.38 3.47 -8.70
N LEU A 591 -9.16 3.97 -8.52
CA LEU A 591 -8.78 5.34 -8.87
C LEU A 591 -8.92 5.56 -10.39
N VAL A 592 -8.36 4.67 -11.21
CA VAL A 592 -8.47 4.74 -12.68
C VAL A 592 -9.93 4.70 -13.13
N GLU A 593 -10.75 3.81 -12.56
CA GLU A 593 -12.19 3.75 -12.87
C GLU A 593 -12.91 5.07 -12.52
N SER A 594 -12.58 5.66 -11.37
CA SER A 594 -13.12 6.96 -10.93
C SER A 594 -12.69 8.10 -11.85
N GLU A 595 -11.43 8.12 -12.29
CA GLU A 595 -10.93 9.14 -13.22
C GLU A 595 -11.57 9.02 -14.61
N MET A 596 -11.78 7.80 -15.09
CA MET A 596 -12.54 7.57 -16.33
C MET A 596 -13.98 8.09 -16.21
N LEU A 597 -14.63 7.84 -15.07
CA LEU A 597 -15.99 8.31 -14.81
C LEU A 597 -16.04 9.85 -14.71
N ARG A 598 -15.08 10.47 -14.01
CA ARG A 598 -14.90 11.92 -13.97
C ARG A 598 -14.79 12.50 -15.37
N THR A 599 -13.98 11.88 -16.23
CA THR A 599 -13.76 12.32 -17.61
C THR A 599 -15.04 12.24 -18.44
N ARG A 600 -15.83 11.16 -18.29
CA ARG A 600 -17.14 11.02 -18.94
C ARG A 600 -18.14 12.08 -18.49
N TYR A 601 -18.24 12.34 -17.18
CA TYR A 601 -19.15 13.36 -16.67
C TYR A 601 -18.72 14.77 -17.06
N ASN A 602 -17.42 15.04 -17.11
CA ASN A 602 -16.91 16.33 -17.56
C ASN A 602 -17.26 16.56 -19.04
N ARG A 603 -17.06 15.57 -19.92
CA ARG A 603 -17.53 15.64 -21.32
C ARG A 603 -19.03 15.90 -21.43
N LYS A 604 -19.85 15.22 -20.62
CA LYS A 604 -21.30 15.43 -20.59
C LYS A 604 -21.67 16.85 -20.11
N LEU A 605 -20.95 17.37 -19.12
CA LEU A 605 -21.14 18.73 -18.62
C LEU A 605 -20.80 19.76 -19.71
N THR A 606 -19.69 19.60 -20.42
CA THR A 606 -19.31 20.47 -21.55
C THR A 606 -20.38 20.45 -22.63
N MET A 607 -20.84 19.27 -23.04
CA MET A 607 -21.93 19.13 -24.01
C MET A 607 -23.22 19.84 -23.56
N LEU A 608 -23.60 19.71 -22.29
CA LEU A 608 -24.77 20.40 -21.75
C LEU A 608 -24.58 21.92 -21.69
N LYS A 609 -23.37 22.40 -21.38
CA LYS A 609 -23.04 23.83 -21.43
C LYS A 609 -23.16 24.37 -22.86
N ASP A 610 -22.64 23.65 -23.85
CA ASP A 610 -22.74 24.04 -25.26
C ASP A 610 -24.20 24.06 -25.72
N GLN A 611 -24.99 23.03 -25.36
CA GLN A 611 -26.42 23.02 -25.63
C GLN A 611 -27.13 24.23 -25.00
N MET A 612 -26.85 24.53 -23.75
CA MET A 612 -27.45 25.67 -23.06
C MET A 612 -27.05 27.01 -23.73
N ARG A 613 -25.80 27.13 -24.19
CA ARG A 613 -25.31 28.28 -24.95
C ARG A 613 -26.09 28.43 -26.26
N THR A 614 -26.23 27.37 -27.04
CA THR A 614 -27.00 27.40 -28.30
C THR A 614 -28.47 27.78 -28.07
N VAL A 615 -29.13 27.24 -27.03
CA VAL A 615 -30.51 27.61 -26.69
C VAL A 615 -30.61 29.09 -26.31
N THR A 616 -29.64 29.60 -25.56
CA THR A 616 -29.59 31.02 -25.17
C THR A 616 -29.41 31.92 -26.39
N GLU A 617 -28.47 31.59 -27.27
CA GLU A 617 -28.23 32.31 -28.53
C GLU A 617 -29.48 32.31 -29.42
N THR A 618 -30.16 31.16 -29.56
CA THR A 618 -31.43 31.10 -30.31
C THR A 618 -32.52 31.96 -29.67
N GLY A 619 -32.65 31.95 -28.34
CA GLY A 619 -33.64 32.76 -27.64
C GLY A 619 -33.33 34.26 -27.65
N GLU A 620 -32.07 34.65 -27.74
CA GLU A 620 -31.66 36.05 -27.99
C GLU A 620 -31.97 36.46 -29.43
N GLN A 621 -31.71 35.59 -30.41
CA GLN A 621 -32.01 35.87 -31.80
C GLN A 621 -33.53 35.98 -32.06
N GLU A 622 -34.34 35.10 -31.45
CA GLU A 622 -35.81 35.21 -31.49
C GLU A 622 -36.30 36.51 -30.83
N ARG A 623 -35.73 36.89 -29.68
CA ARG A 623 -36.05 38.18 -29.04
C ARG A 623 -35.70 39.36 -29.94
N SER A 624 -34.53 39.34 -30.57
CA SER A 624 -34.10 40.39 -31.50
C SER A 624 -35.05 40.50 -32.70
N ILE A 625 -35.47 39.37 -33.29
CA ILE A 625 -36.45 39.34 -34.39
C ILE A 625 -37.80 39.88 -33.93
N ASN A 626 -38.27 39.49 -32.75
CA ASN A 626 -39.54 39.95 -32.19
C ASN A 626 -39.50 41.45 -31.86
N ASP A 627 -38.42 41.95 -31.29
CA ASP A 627 -38.21 43.37 -31.02
C ASP A 627 -38.18 44.19 -32.31
N HIS A 628 -37.50 43.69 -33.35
CA HIS A 628 -37.52 44.31 -34.67
C HIS A 628 -38.93 44.35 -35.26
N SER A 629 -39.68 43.24 -35.16
CA SER A 629 -41.06 43.15 -35.64
C SER A 629 -42.00 44.09 -34.87
N LEU A 630 -41.84 44.19 -33.55
CA LEU A 630 -42.58 45.14 -32.72
C LEU A 630 -42.23 46.58 -33.07
N GLN A 631 -40.98 46.86 -33.40
CA GLN A 631 -40.57 48.19 -33.83
C GLN A 631 -41.24 48.57 -35.16
N LEU A 632 -41.25 47.66 -36.14
CA LEU A 632 -41.96 47.87 -37.40
C LEU A 632 -43.45 48.15 -37.18
N LEU A 633 -44.11 47.36 -36.32
CA LEU A 633 -45.53 47.57 -35.97
C LEU A 633 -45.76 48.92 -35.25
N ARG A 634 -44.83 49.36 -34.41
CA ARG A 634 -44.90 50.69 -33.77
C ARG A 634 -44.77 51.81 -34.80
N ASP A 635 -43.86 51.66 -35.76
CA ASP A 635 -43.63 52.64 -36.82
C ASP A 635 -44.86 52.70 -37.75
N GLU A 636 -45.42 51.55 -38.14
CA GLU A 636 -46.68 51.47 -38.90
C GLU A 636 -47.85 52.11 -38.14
N LEU A 637 -47.99 51.84 -36.84
CA LEU A 637 -49.02 52.43 -36.00
C LEU A 637 -48.85 53.96 -35.90
N ALA A 638 -47.61 54.44 -35.76
CA ALA A 638 -47.31 55.86 -35.76
C ALA A 638 -47.69 56.52 -37.10
N GLN A 639 -47.36 55.85 -38.21
CA GLN A 639 -47.73 56.30 -39.56
C GLN A 639 -49.26 56.34 -39.74
N VAL A 640 -49.99 55.32 -39.29
CA VAL A 640 -51.46 55.30 -39.33
C VAL A 640 -52.05 56.42 -38.50
N LYS A 641 -51.53 56.67 -37.29
CA LYS A 641 -51.96 57.81 -36.46
C LYS A 641 -51.72 59.15 -37.15
N GLN A 642 -50.57 59.32 -37.80
CA GLN A 642 -50.26 60.53 -38.57
C GLN A 642 -51.22 60.71 -39.75
N ASN A 643 -51.47 59.64 -40.51
CA ASN A 643 -52.41 59.65 -41.63
C ASN A 643 -53.83 59.98 -41.16
N LEU A 644 -54.26 59.39 -40.04
CA LEU A 644 -55.56 59.67 -39.43
C LEU A 644 -55.67 61.15 -39.01
N ALA A 645 -54.66 61.69 -38.34
CA ALA A 645 -54.64 63.11 -37.98
C ALA A 645 -54.71 64.03 -39.20
N GLU A 646 -54.05 63.65 -40.31
CA GLU A 646 -54.16 64.39 -41.57
C GLU A 646 -55.56 64.33 -42.18
N VAL A 647 -56.20 63.15 -42.17
CA VAL A 647 -57.58 62.97 -42.63
C VAL A 647 -58.54 63.80 -41.79
N THR A 648 -58.44 63.74 -40.45
CA THR A 648 -59.27 64.57 -39.55
C THR A 648 -59.06 66.06 -39.79
N ARG A 649 -57.83 66.49 -40.09
CA ARG A 649 -57.55 67.89 -40.47
C ARG A 649 -58.24 68.26 -41.80
N ARG A 650 -58.13 67.41 -42.83
CA ARG A 650 -58.79 67.63 -44.13
C ARG A 650 -60.31 67.65 -44.00
N GLU A 651 -60.88 66.74 -43.21
CA GLU A 651 -62.31 66.69 -42.90
C GLU A 651 -62.76 67.98 -42.20
N SER A 652 -62.02 68.44 -41.19
CA SER A 652 -62.31 69.71 -40.50
C SER A 652 -62.28 70.91 -41.45
N GLN A 653 -61.31 70.94 -42.38
CA GLN A 653 -61.25 71.98 -43.42
C GLN A 653 -62.45 71.92 -44.37
N LEU A 654 -62.82 70.73 -44.84
CA LEU A 654 -64.01 70.53 -45.69
C LEU A 654 -65.29 70.93 -44.96
N GLN A 655 -65.42 70.60 -43.68
CA GLN A 655 -66.56 70.99 -42.86
C GLN A 655 -66.62 72.52 -42.68
N SER A 656 -65.47 73.17 -42.43
CA SER A 656 -65.38 74.63 -42.35
C SER A 656 -65.75 75.30 -43.68
N PHE A 657 -65.27 74.76 -44.80
CA PHE A 657 -65.62 75.21 -46.14
C PHE A 657 -67.13 75.05 -46.40
N ARG A 658 -67.69 73.88 -46.12
CA ARG A 658 -69.11 73.57 -46.22
C ARG A 658 -69.96 74.57 -45.43
N VAL A 659 -69.60 74.84 -44.17
CA VAL A 659 -70.30 75.83 -43.33
C VAL A 659 -70.22 77.23 -43.93
N SER A 660 -69.07 77.62 -44.48
CA SER A 660 -68.89 78.94 -45.12
C SER A 660 -69.76 79.10 -46.36
N VAL A 661 -69.82 78.05 -47.20
CA VAL A 661 -70.68 78.02 -48.39
C VAL A 661 -72.16 78.06 -48.02
N ALA A 662 -72.61 77.27 -47.04
CA ALA A 662 -74.00 77.27 -46.58
C ALA A 662 -74.40 78.67 -46.07
N LYS A 663 -73.54 79.34 -45.29
CA LYS A 663 -73.75 80.73 -44.84
C LYS A 663 -73.85 81.73 -46.00
N LEU A 664 -72.96 81.63 -47.00
CA LEU A 664 -72.99 82.50 -48.18
C LEU A 664 -74.30 82.34 -49.00
N LEU A 665 -74.85 81.13 -49.04
CA LEU A 665 -76.11 80.83 -49.72
C LEU A 665 -77.36 81.13 -48.87
N SER A 666 -77.19 81.55 -47.60
CA SER A 666 -78.27 81.68 -46.62
C SER A 666 -79.07 80.38 -46.43
N GLU A 667 -78.40 79.23 -46.56
CA GLU A 667 -78.99 77.90 -46.37
C GLU A 667 -78.67 77.38 -44.95
N PRO A 668 -79.56 76.59 -44.33
CA PRO A 668 -79.29 75.93 -43.06
C PRO A 668 -78.03 75.07 -43.08
N ILE A 669 -77.30 75.01 -41.97
CA ILE A 669 -76.06 74.20 -41.87
C ILE A 669 -76.33 72.69 -42.01
N CYS A 670 -77.57 72.24 -41.78
CA CYS A 670 -78.01 70.85 -41.96
C CYS A 670 -78.43 70.51 -43.40
N THR A 671 -78.37 71.45 -44.34
CA THR A 671 -78.74 71.19 -45.74
C THR A 671 -77.81 70.13 -46.35
N PRO A 672 -78.34 69.08 -47.01
CA PRO A 672 -77.52 68.07 -47.68
C PRO A 672 -76.64 68.68 -48.77
N ASP A 673 -75.43 68.14 -48.95
CA ASP A 673 -74.44 68.72 -49.87
C ASP A 673 -74.93 68.82 -51.31
N TYR A 674 -75.73 67.85 -51.78
CA TYR A 674 -76.29 67.88 -53.12
C TYR A 674 -77.25 69.06 -53.35
N GLU A 675 -77.94 69.55 -52.32
CA GLU A 675 -78.85 70.71 -52.41
C GLU A 675 -78.06 72.02 -52.42
N ILE A 676 -77.03 72.13 -51.56
CA ILE A 676 -76.07 73.25 -51.55
C ILE A 676 -75.42 73.38 -52.93
N ILE A 677 -74.94 72.27 -53.51
CA ILE A 677 -74.33 72.22 -54.85
C ILE A 677 -75.35 72.65 -55.92
N SER A 678 -76.58 72.13 -55.87
CA SER A 678 -77.64 72.49 -56.83
C SER A 678 -77.97 73.98 -56.78
N ARG A 679 -78.03 74.58 -55.58
CA ARG A 679 -78.25 76.02 -55.39
C ARG A 679 -77.10 76.86 -55.96
N LEU A 680 -75.86 76.48 -55.67
CA LEU A 680 -74.65 77.08 -56.23
C LEU A 680 -74.65 77.02 -57.75
N GLN A 681 -74.96 75.87 -58.34
CA GLN A 681 -75.04 75.68 -59.79
C GLN A 681 -76.09 76.61 -60.40
N LYS A 682 -77.27 76.76 -59.79
CA LYS A 682 -78.30 77.72 -60.24
C LYS A 682 -77.81 79.16 -60.13
N MET A 683 -77.13 79.54 -59.04
CA MET A 683 -76.56 80.88 -58.85
C MET A 683 -75.46 81.20 -59.89
N VAL A 684 -74.54 80.26 -60.14
CA VAL A 684 -73.50 80.40 -61.14
C VAL A 684 -74.10 80.49 -62.55
N SER A 685 -75.13 79.68 -62.83
CA SER A 685 -75.87 79.75 -64.10
C SER A 685 -76.56 81.10 -64.26
N ALA A 686 -77.27 81.58 -63.24
CA ALA A 686 -77.91 82.89 -63.23
C ALA A 686 -76.89 84.05 -63.35
N HIS A 687 -75.74 83.97 -62.68
CA HIS A 687 -74.66 84.95 -62.82
C HIS A 687 -74.05 84.90 -64.21
N ARG A 688 -73.86 83.71 -64.79
CA ARG A 688 -73.39 83.55 -66.18
C ARG A 688 -74.39 84.17 -67.16
N ASP A 689 -75.68 83.92 -66.98
CA ASP A 689 -76.74 84.51 -67.80
C ASP A 689 -76.81 86.03 -67.63
N PHE A 690 -76.70 86.54 -66.39
CA PHE A 690 -76.61 87.97 -66.09
C PHE A 690 -75.36 88.61 -66.70
N THR A 691 -74.19 87.95 -66.63
CA THR A 691 -72.94 88.43 -67.24
C THR A 691 -73.06 88.45 -68.76
N MET A 692 -73.72 87.46 -69.36
CA MET A 692 -74.03 87.41 -70.80
C MET A 692 -75.04 88.49 -71.23
N LEU A 693 -75.95 88.90 -70.34
CA LEU A 693 -76.88 90.01 -70.54
C LEU A 693 -76.20 91.38 -70.36
N SER A 694 -75.32 91.55 -69.36
CA SER A 694 -74.53 92.76 -69.14
C SER A 694 -73.53 93.04 -70.28
N ARG A 695 -73.06 92.02 -70.99
CA ARG A 695 -72.27 92.20 -72.23
C ARG A 695 -73.07 92.78 -73.41
N ARG A 696 -74.40 92.96 -73.32
CA ARG A 696 -75.20 93.58 -74.40
C ARG A 696 -75.34 95.11 -74.32
N TYR A 697 -74.84 95.75 -73.26
CA TYR A 697 -74.94 97.21 -73.08
C TYR A 697 -73.60 97.96 -73.06
N ASP A 698 -72.47 97.25 -73.06
CA ASP A 698 -71.14 97.85 -73.13
C ASP A 698 -70.27 97.04 -74.11
N GLU A 699 -70.10 97.56 -75.33
CA GLU A 699 -68.94 97.25 -76.16
C GLU A 699 -68.46 98.53 -76.85
N PRO A 700 -67.20 98.93 -76.59
CA PRO A 700 -66.28 99.16 -77.69
C PRO A 700 -65.03 98.27 -77.58
N LEU A 701 -64.89 97.38 -78.56
CA LEU A 701 -63.76 97.22 -79.50
C LEU A 701 -62.31 97.40 -78.96
N GLU A 702 -61.59 96.28 -78.80
CA GLU A 702 -60.41 95.80 -79.56
C GLU A 702 -59.80 94.57 -78.83
N ALA A 703 -59.95 93.33 -79.34
CA ALA A 703 -59.04 92.57 -80.22
C ALA A 703 -57.64 92.28 -79.61
N SER A 704 -57.05 91.08 -79.51
CA SER A 704 -57.29 89.67 -79.91
C SER A 704 -56.19 88.80 -79.19
N PRO A 705 -55.88 87.53 -79.54
CA PRO A 705 -56.58 86.34 -79.09
C PRO A 705 -55.64 85.25 -78.50
N SER A 706 -56.17 84.36 -77.66
CA SER A 706 -55.68 82.96 -77.59
C SER A 706 -56.79 82.03 -77.11
N ARG A 707 -57.56 81.60 -78.11
CA ARG A 707 -58.29 80.32 -78.20
C ARG A 707 -57.27 79.16 -78.03
N CYS A 708 -57.57 77.93 -77.62
CA CYS A 708 -58.80 77.15 -77.71
C CYS A 708 -58.60 75.80 -76.97
N THR A 709 -59.72 75.16 -76.61
CA THR A 709 -60.02 73.70 -76.74
C THR A 709 -59.21 72.68 -75.92
N SER A 710 -59.68 71.48 -75.56
CA SER A 710 -60.97 70.79 -75.52
C SER A 710 -60.61 69.30 -75.38
N ILE A 711 -61.36 68.56 -74.57
CA ILE A 711 -61.69 67.12 -74.74
C ILE A 711 -60.55 66.06 -74.63
N HIS A 712 -60.69 65.23 -73.59
CA HIS A 712 -60.27 63.81 -73.41
C HIS A 712 -60.25 62.96 -74.71
N PRO A 713 -59.57 61.79 -74.85
CA PRO A 713 -59.68 60.66 -73.91
C PRO A 713 -58.57 59.56 -73.86
N VAL A 714 -58.82 58.57 -72.99
CA VAL A 714 -58.37 57.15 -72.94
C VAL A 714 -56.99 56.78 -72.33
N HIS A 715 -57.09 56.08 -71.18
CA HIS A 715 -56.43 54.82 -70.73
C HIS A 715 -55.61 53.99 -71.77
N PRO A 716 -54.84 52.91 -71.42
CA PRO A 716 -54.95 52.02 -70.24
C PRO A 716 -53.59 51.47 -69.68
N VAL A 717 -53.68 50.52 -68.73
CA VAL A 717 -52.71 49.44 -68.40
C VAL A 717 -51.48 49.84 -67.57
N HIS A 718 -51.09 49.21 -66.47
CA HIS A 718 -51.63 48.21 -65.53
C HIS A 718 -50.76 48.34 -64.24
N PRO A 719 -51.17 47.73 -63.12
CA PRO A 719 -50.54 47.77 -61.78
C PRO A 719 -49.49 46.61 -61.69
N PRO A 720 -49.00 46.05 -60.54
CA PRO A 720 -49.59 46.06 -59.19
C PRO A 720 -48.71 45.69 -57.93
N ILE A 721 -49.38 45.57 -56.78
CA ILE A 721 -49.23 44.52 -55.72
C ILE A 721 -47.94 44.47 -54.86
N SER A 722 -48.11 44.72 -53.55
CA SER A 722 -47.71 43.78 -52.48
C SER A 722 -48.83 42.73 -52.34
N PRO A 723 -48.66 41.48 -51.80
CA PRO A 723 -47.66 41.04 -50.81
C PRO A 723 -47.19 39.54 -50.90
N GLY A 724 -46.24 39.14 -50.03
CA GLY A 724 -46.31 37.85 -49.33
C GLY A 724 -45.36 36.70 -49.72
N SER A 725 -44.47 36.37 -48.79
CA SER A 725 -44.17 35.04 -48.22
C SER A 725 -43.72 33.83 -49.10
N ARG A 726 -42.54 33.30 -48.70
CA ARG A 726 -42.12 31.88 -48.49
C ARG A 726 -40.99 31.29 -49.36
N CYS A 727 -39.90 30.99 -48.63
CA CYS A 727 -39.23 29.67 -48.50
C CYS A 727 -38.19 29.20 -49.55
N THR A 728 -36.97 28.97 -49.02
CA THR A 728 -35.89 28.04 -49.46
C THR A 728 -35.17 28.37 -50.78
N ARG A 729 -33.85 28.25 -50.94
CA ARG A 729 -32.89 27.24 -50.44
C ARG A 729 -31.44 27.75 -50.62
N TYR A 730 -30.54 27.14 -49.85
CA TYR A 730 -29.07 27.07 -49.89
C TYR A 730 -28.36 27.25 -51.25
N ASP A 731 -27.22 27.98 -51.24
CA ASP A 731 -25.82 27.51 -51.42
C ASP A 731 -24.89 28.75 -51.38
N ASP A 732 -23.99 28.89 -50.40
CA ASP A 732 -22.60 28.40 -50.34
C ASP A 732 -21.55 29.32 -51.01
N SER A 733 -20.36 29.33 -50.39
CA SER A 733 -19.08 29.98 -50.73
C SER A 733 -18.87 31.42 -50.21
N GLY A 734 -18.24 31.50 -49.03
CA GLY A 734 -17.59 32.70 -48.52
C GLY A 734 -16.27 32.34 -47.85
N TYR A 735 -15.25 32.07 -48.68
CA TYR A 735 -13.85 32.00 -48.27
C TYR A 735 -13.34 33.42 -47.96
N THR A 736 -12.78 33.63 -46.77
CA THR A 736 -11.55 34.41 -46.53
C THR A 736 -11.09 34.22 -45.08
N ASP A 737 -9.83 33.80 -44.93
CA ASP A 737 -9.11 33.55 -43.68
C ASP A 737 -8.94 34.81 -42.79
N PRO A 738 -8.83 34.64 -41.46
CA PRO A 738 -8.33 35.66 -40.53
C PRO A 738 -6.80 35.56 -40.35
N PRO A 739 -6.11 36.65 -39.98
CA PRO A 739 -4.65 36.65 -39.88
C PRO A 739 -4.15 36.03 -38.57
N ASP A 740 -2.96 35.45 -38.69
CA ASP A 740 -2.06 34.90 -37.67
C ASP A 740 -1.98 35.72 -36.37
N LEU A 741 -2.18 35.01 -35.25
CA LEU A 741 -1.55 35.31 -33.97
C LEU A 741 -1.15 33.98 -33.31
N HIS A 742 0.04 33.51 -33.67
CA HIS A 742 0.81 32.59 -32.85
C HIS A 742 1.73 33.38 -31.89
N ASP A 743 2.08 32.70 -30.80
CA ASP A 743 3.08 33.02 -29.76
C ASP A 743 2.60 33.82 -28.55
N ILE A 744 1.92 33.12 -27.63
CA ILE A 744 2.20 33.20 -26.18
C ILE A 744 2.03 31.80 -25.58
N ASP A 745 3.08 30.99 -25.66
CA ASP A 745 3.27 29.83 -24.78
C ASP A 745 4.07 30.26 -23.53
N ASP A 746 3.75 29.60 -22.42
CA ASP A 746 4.61 29.32 -21.26
C ASP A 746 5.32 30.47 -20.53
N ASP A 747 4.75 30.92 -19.40
CA ASP A 747 5.56 31.13 -18.18
C ASP A 747 4.72 31.23 -16.89
N TYR A 748 4.30 30.09 -16.31
CA TYR A 748 3.92 30.03 -14.88
C TYR A 748 4.36 28.71 -14.24
N SER A 749 5.68 28.54 -14.13
CA SER A 749 6.31 27.56 -13.24
C SER A 749 7.49 28.17 -12.51
N LYS A 750 7.24 29.04 -11.51
CA LYS A 750 8.24 29.40 -10.49
C LYS A 750 7.66 29.26 -9.08
N ARG A 751 8.06 28.17 -8.43
CA ARG A 751 8.02 28.01 -6.96
C ARG A 751 9.00 29.00 -6.32
N PRO A 752 8.69 29.59 -5.15
CA PRO A 752 9.71 30.13 -4.28
C PRO A 752 10.33 28.99 -3.45
N ILE A 753 11.64 28.81 -3.61
CA ILE A 753 12.50 28.06 -2.69
C ILE A 753 12.56 28.85 -1.37
N ARG A 754 12.08 28.25 -0.27
CA ARG A 754 12.37 28.74 1.08
C ARG A 754 13.79 28.30 1.44
N SER A 755 14.66 29.29 1.60
CA SER A 755 16.00 29.15 2.17
C SER A 755 15.89 28.82 3.67
N SER A 756 16.54 27.73 4.05
CA SER A 756 16.97 27.41 5.39
C SER A 756 18.01 28.40 5.89
N LEU A 757 17.77 29.01 7.05
CA LEU A 757 18.81 29.58 7.91
C LEU A 757 18.63 28.95 9.30
N LEU A 758 19.48 27.96 9.56
CA LEU A 758 20.03 27.63 10.88
C LEU A 758 21.10 28.69 11.22
N PRO A 759 21.44 28.86 12.51
CA PRO A 759 22.29 27.88 13.22
C PRO A 759 21.54 26.91 14.13
#